data_AF-A0A9W9T1Z6-F1
#
_entry.id   AF-A0A9W9T1Z6-F1
#
_cell.length_a   1.000
_cell.length_b   1.000
_cell.length_c   1.000
_cell.angle_alpha   90.00
_cell.angle_beta   90.00
_cell.angle_gamma   90.00
#
_symmetry.space_group_name_H-M   'P 1'
#
loop_
_entity.id
_entity.type
_entity.pdbx_description
1 polymer ?
#
loop_
_entity_poly.entity_id
_entity_poly.type
_entity_poly.pdbx_seq_one_letter_code
_entity_poly.pdbx_strand_id
1 'polypeptide(L)'
;MRVQSKDGLFCSNLSITMSVPRPVFDALPLREDGPPGNAWGMFGDQDQLGMLNLLTPENTAAAAREIVDGMRVSTDWALNSMTTPCFGRSAFEHIVKNKAPRAVNDDILVFNTQSSSQWDGFRHYGSKQGTFYNGCTQDDIKNSTRNGIHVWVENGGIVGRGVLLDYAGWAAANAKEVNCFETQSIPASVLQQVAASQNTTFRPGDILFIRTGWTRAYEQLSQAQCQQLANYAAPPVIGVESSEAMLRWIWDLKLAAVVGDMPSFEAYPCQNQDFFLHEWLLAGWGVPIGELFDLEKLSQECRKRGRWTFFFSSVPLKVFLVVLQALQMGSLYFDHKLSQVLSCFAPLSMTIFYKKLAALAIHLTLVQHAWMQLLSSTTSASSCVASIEGSHPTPSSEPSISNRYSEGPPERDDWWYKGTDNLFLNRSGEHHFVGASSTTHLAKRLNPGSTNLAWDVRPLYDDPSSLKRPIGASLPQLPPFEFAKRLFWVQYAYIGTIFSLIQPMVFEERLDLVYHKPLDFSHRESCLVYCQTLLVISFGLMYSVNQWIGEEGPPGFKYFKHALRFLPDIHEEGSILFVEVLCYVAYYMQNLNRRDAAFLYIGLALRMAISLGLHQEVSDPLITEEDRNRRRRAWWSVYSLDRLLSVKSGNPITIHDEDIGITWPTTALGSNSDPWPSTVLTHYTQLSRILGRIGEEIYRKKPGSGSNLVASVQSITNDLSGWLRQVPDRLRIDFATLDTHINRESVSINLHFYSCVNMTARPLVFYVIQRRLDAETLGSATEDWKEGLAPNTVAVIDSCITAARATTVIMDAAAKHNLIATYGYLDGEYIFSAALLLVMVNAAFPPDETNARAMETALGLLRGMADRGNTYLDSRHTLLLELQAAIGPRRAEEKDTYTANSLAVGHRGPVTPMTENGANISDNDPPSSAELAPSQVLTYNWPQQPDLPSFRDIALQFDLNDDPALWEGALDQIDIDMDTDWIENTLKR
;
A
#
# COMPACT_ATOMS: atom_id res chain seq x y z
N MET A 1 36.15 -39.82 37.11
CA MET A 1 37.27 -39.08 37.75
C MET A 1 38.10 -38.40 36.65
N ARG A 2 39.16 -37.66 37.01
CA ARG A 2 40.07 -36.92 36.10
C ARG A 2 40.73 -37.87 35.07
N VAL A 3 41.28 -37.42 33.92
CA VAL A 3 42.55 -36.65 33.73
C VAL A 3 42.41 -35.56 32.63
N GLN A 4 43.46 -34.77 32.38
CA GLN A 4 43.46 -33.44 31.75
C GLN A 4 43.96 -33.37 30.28
N SER A 5 43.58 -32.28 29.60
CA SER A 5 44.33 -31.47 28.60
C SER A 5 44.86 -32.10 27.30
N LYS A 6 44.44 -31.56 26.15
CA LYS A 6 45.16 -30.44 25.48
C LYS A 6 44.30 -29.79 24.36
N ASP A 7 44.74 -28.61 23.93
CA ASP A 7 43.98 -27.62 23.15
C ASP A 7 44.20 -27.72 21.62
N GLY A 8 43.29 -27.16 20.81
CA GLY A 8 43.42 -27.13 19.34
C GLY A 8 42.25 -26.47 18.59
N LEU A 9 42.36 -25.15 18.36
CA LEU A 9 41.57 -24.23 17.51
C LEU A 9 40.35 -24.76 16.72
N PHE A 10 39.23 -24.06 16.85
CA PHE A 10 38.30 -23.73 15.74
C PHE A 10 37.85 -22.27 15.88
N CYS A 11 37.72 -21.54 14.77
CA CYS A 11 37.38 -20.11 14.79
C CYS A 11 35.89 -19.87 15.05
N SER A 12 35.56 -19.25 16.19
CA SER A 12 34.27 -18.61 16.42
C SER A 12 34.37 -17.12 16.06
N ASN A 13 33.69 -16.68 14.99
CA ASN A 13 33.57 -15.25 14.70
C ASN A 13 32.79 -14.56 15.83
N LEU A 14 33.39 -13.54 16.43
CA LEU A 14 32.72 -12.74 17.45
C LEU A 14 31.62 -11.91 16.81
N SER A 15 30.36 -12.13 17.20
CA SER A 15 29.35 -11.07 17.09
C SER A 15 29.64 -10.03 18.17
N ILE A 16 30.49 -9.05 17.85
CA ILE A 16 30.75 -7.92 18.74
C ILE A 16 29.59 -6.94 18.59
N THR A 17 28.59 -7.05 19.45
CA THR A 17 27.65 -5.96 19.71
C THR A 17 28.43 -4.83 20.39
N MET A 18 29.02 -3.94 19.58
CA MET A 18 29.67 -2.73 20.05
C MET A 18 28.64 -1.75 20.61
N SER A 19 28.23 -1.98 21.85
CA SER A 19 27.66 -0.94 22.70
C SER A 19 28.67 0.21 22.76
N VAL A 20 28.36 1.33 22.11
CA VAL A 20 29.20 2.54 22.15
C VAL A 20 29.42 2.90 23.62
N PRO A 21 30.66 2.90 24.13
CA PRO A 21 30.90 3.14 25.55
C PRO A 21 30.47 4.56 25.91
N ARG A 22 29.27 4.72 26.51
CA ARG A 22 28.76 6.04 26.92
C ARG A 22 29.82 6.71 27.81
N PRO A 23 30.32 7.90 27.43
CA PRO A 23 31.36 8.59 28.16
C PRO A 23 30.91 8.91 29.60
N VAL A 24 31.86 9.08 30.51
CA VAL A 24 31.57 9.66 31.83
C VAL A 24 31.18 11.14 31.67
N PHE A 25 30.42 11.67 32.62
CA PHE A 25 29.94 13.07 32.57
C PHE A 25 31.09 14.09 32.35
N ASP A 26 32.24 13.86 32.99
CA ASP A 26 33.43 14.74 32.90
C ASP A 26 34.18 14.67 31.55
N ALA A 27 33.73 13.81 30.62
CA ALA A 27 34.23 13.73 29.25
C ALA A 27 33.30 14.41 28.23
N LEU A 28 32.31 15.18 28.70
CA LEU A 28 31.45 16.04 27.88
C LEU A 28 31.99 17.50 27.90
N PRO A 29 31.88 18.29 26.82
CA PRO A 29 31.21 17.99 25.56
C PRO A 29 32.00 17.03 24.65
N LEU A 30 31.29 16.25 23.83
CA LEU A 30 31.91 15.39 22.81
C LEU A 30 32.29 16.14 21.52
N ARG A 31 31.64 17.27 21.26
CA ARG A 31 31.91 18.15 20.13
C ARG A 31 32.12 19.59 20.60
N GLU A 32 33.27 20.17 20.23
CA GLU A 32 33.66 21.54 20.60
C GLU A 32 32.77 22.63 19.97
N ASP A 33 32.06 22.31 18.88
CA ASP A 33 31.15 23.23 18.18
C ASP A 33 29.70 23.23 18.72
N GLY A 34 29.41 22.41 19.73
CA GLY A 34 28.10 22.35 20.39
C GLY A 34 28.03 23.10 21.73
N PRO A 35 26.86 23.10 22.39
CA PRO A 35 26.69 23.73 23.70
C PRO A 35 27.50 23.00 24.80
N PRO A 36 27.73 23.65 25.96
CA PRO A 36 28.46 23.04 27.08
C PRO A 36 27.91 21.65 27.45
N GLY A 37 28.80 20.68 27.60
CA GLY A 37 28.44 19.32 28.00
C GLY A 37 27.60 18.52 26.99
N ASN A 38 27.51 18.93 25.71
CA ASN A 38 26.76 18.19 24.70
C ASN A 38 27.27 16.75 24.47
N ALA A 39 26.38 15.88 23.99
CA ALA A 39 26.67 14.50 23.59
C ALA A 39 26.54 14.30 22.06
N TRP A 40 26.73 15.35 21.27
CA TRP A 40 26.53 15.31 19.82
C TRP A 40 27.52 14.35 19.14
N GLY A 41 27.09 13.73 18.04
CA GLY A 41 27.85 12.67 17.38
C GLY A 41 27.91 11.32 18.11
N MET A 42 27.41 11.18 19.36
CA MET A 42 27.47 9.91 20.12
C MET A 42 26.79 8.73 19.40
N PHE A 43 25.73 9.00 18.63
CA PHE A 43 25.03 8.03 17.77
C PHE A 43 25.23 8.36 16.26
N GLY A 44 26.23 9.18 15.93
CA GLY A 44 26.50 9.70 14.58
C GLY A 44 25.94 11.11 14.34
N ASP A 45 26.57 11.85 13.43
CA ASP A 45 26.26 13.28 13.16
C ASP A 45 24.90 13.52 12.46
N GLN A 46 24.24 12.45 12.00
CA GLN A 46 22.90 12.48 11.39
C GLN A 46 21.81 11.88 12.30
N ASP A 47 22.16 11.51 13.54
CA ASP A 47 21.19 11.03 14.52
C ASP A 47 20.16 12.12 14.89
N GLN A 48 18.92 11.67 15.06
CA GLN A 48 17.72 12.45 15.40
C GLN A 48 16.85 11.76 16.47
N LEU A 49 17.28 10.60 16.97
CA LEU A 49 16.62 9.83 18.04
C LEU A 49 17.24 10.12 19.42
N GLY A 50 18.51 10.53 19.48
CA GLY A 50 19.18 10.85 20.73
C GLY A 50 19.25 9.65 21.66
N MET A 51 18.90 9.84 22.93
CA MET A 51 18.90 8.77 23.93
C MET A 51 17.75 7.76 23.74
N LEU A 52 16.80 7.98 22.81
CA LEU A 52 15.87 6.93 22.39
C LEU A 52 16.59 5.77 21.66
N ASN A 53 17.81 5.97 21.15
CA ASN A 53 18.68 4.88 20.67
C ASN A 53 19.01 3.84 21.76
N LEU A 54 18.74 4.13 23.05
CA LEU A 54 18.88 3.16 24.15
C LEU A 54 17.69 2.19 24.27
N LEU A 55 16.58 2.46 23.58
CA LEU A 55 15.38 1.60 23.51
C LEU A 55 15.54 0.47 22.48
N THR A 56 16.69 -0.22 22.51
CA THR A 56 17.03 -1.29 21.55
C THR A 56 16.00 -2.42 21.56
N PRO A 57 15.88 -3.22 20.49
CA PRO A 57 14.96 -4.37 20.45
C PRO A 57 15.09 -5.30 21.66
N GLU A 58 16.32 -5.50 22.17
CA GLU A 58 16.61 -6.33 23.34
C GLU A 58 16.10 -5.69 24.64
N ASN A 59 16.35 -4.38 24.82
CA ASN A 59 15.88 -3.65 26.00
C ASN A 59 14.35 -3.54 26.02
N THR A 60 13.73 -3.31 24.86
CA THR A 60 12.28 -3.23 24.70
C THR A 60 11.61 -4.59 24.89
N ALA A 61 12.20 -5.69 24.38
CA ALA A 61 11.75 -7.05 24.66
C ALA A 61 11.99 -7.49 26.12
N ALA A 62 13.03 -6.95 26.78
CA ALA A 62 13.24 -7.14 28.22
C ALA A 62 12.21 -6.36 29.05
N ALA A 63 11.88 -5.13 28.64
CA ALA A 63 10.84 -4.31 29.28
C ALA A 63 9.45 -4.96 29.17
N ALA A 64 9.14 -5.65 28.06
CA ALA A 64 7.91 -6.41 27.92
C ALA A 64 7.72 -7.50 29.00
N ARG A 65 8.78 -7.94 29.69
CA ARG A 65 8.68 -8.86 30.84
C ARG A 65 8.14 -8.20 32.12
N GLU A 66 8.12 -6.88 32.17
CA GLU A 66 7.45 -6.11 33.23
C GLU A 66 5.91 -6.12 33.02
N ILE A 67 5.41 -6.54 31.84
CA ILE A 67 4.03 -7.02 31.59
C ILE A 67 3.85 -8.42 32.21
N VAL A 68 4.06 -8.53 33.52
CA VAL A 68 3.66 -9.72 34.28
C VAL A 68 2.13 -9.80 34.34
N ASP A 69 1.53 -8.61 34.55
CA ASP A 69 0.28 -8.40 35.27
C ASP A 69 -1.05 -8.43 34.46
N GLY A 70 -1.36 -7.32 33.77
CA GLY A 70 -2.61 -7.11 32.99
C GLY A 70 -3.38 -5.77 33.15
N MET A 71 -3.41 -5.13 34.33
CA MET A 71 -4.10 -3.84 34.59
C MET A 71 -3.58 -2.65 33.75
N ARG A 72 -4.49 -2.00 33.02
CA ARG A 72 -4.22 -0.77 32.28
C ARG A 72 -4.45 0.51 33.09
N VAL A 73 -3.40 1.32 33.11
CA VAL A 73 -3.38 2.70 33.57
C VAL A 73 -3.02 3.56 32.36
N SER A 74 -3.82 4.60 32.10
CA SER A 74 -3.40 5.70 31.23
C SER A 74 -2.63 6.70 32.09
N THR A 75 -1.68 7.41 31.49
CA THR A 75 -0.99 8.54 32.10
C THR A 75 -1.33 9.86 31.39
N ASP A 76 -2.35 9.84 30.53
CA ASP A 76 -2.80 10.95 29.71
C ASP A 76 -3.77 11.82 30.54
N TRP A 77 -3.31 12.99 31.00
CA TRP A 77 -4.12 14.03 31.62
C TRP A 77 -5.03 14.68 30.56
N ALA A 78 -6.30 14.92 30.91
CA ALA A 78 -7.30 15.31 29.91
C ALA A 78 -6.97 16.68 29.29
N LEU A 79 -7.12 16.79 27.96
CA LEU A 79 -6.73 17.99 27.19
C LEU A 79 -7.43 19.28 27.65
N ASN A 80 -8.59 19.16 28.30
CA ASN A 80 -9.38 20.26 28.84
C ASN A 80 -9.11 20.58 30.32
N SER A 81 -8.22 19.85 31.02
CA SER A 81 -7.94 20.07 32.44
C SER A 81 -7.29 21.43 32.71
N MET A 82 -6.30 21.82 31.91
CA MET A 82 -5.68 23.15 32.00
C MET A 82 -6.53 24.21 31.28
N THR A 83 -7.70 24.52 31.86
CA THR A 83 -8.68 25.49 31.33
C THR A 83 -8.14 26.92 31.13
N THR A 84 -7.02 27.26 31.76
CA THR A 84 -6.29 28.53 31.53
C THR A 84 -4.79 28.21 31.47
N PRO A 85 -4.22 27.95 30.29
CA PRO A 85 -2.82 27.55 30.19
C PRO A 85 -1.82 28.62 30.60
N CYS A 86 -0.72 28.16 31.18
CA CYS A 86 0.44 29.00 31.49
C CYS A 86 1.23 29.40 30.24
N PHE A 87 2.22 30.28 30.40
CA PHE A 87 3.16 30.70 29.35
C PHE A 87 2.50 31.34 28.10
N GLY A 88 1.27 31.84 28.22
CA GLY A 88 0.52 32.40 27.10
C GLY A 88 0.08 31.38 26.04
N ARG A 89 0.10 30.07 26.37
CA ARG A 89 -0.34 28.98 25.49
C ARG A 89 -1.86 29.09 25.24
N SER A 90 -2.31 28.79 24.02
CA SER A 90 -3.75 28.80 23.69
C SER A 90 -4.52 27.77 24.51
N ALA A 91 -5.67 28.17 25.05
CA ALA A 91 -6.63 27.29 25.71
C ALA A 91 -7.16 26.20 24.75
N PHE A 92 -7.58 25.06 25.33
CA PHE A 92 -8.22 23.98 24.60
C PHE A 92 -9.65 24.35 24.20
N GLU A 93 -9.96 24.23 22.92
CA GLU A 93 -11.30 24.38 22.35
C GLU A 93 -11.78 23.04 21.77
N HIS A 94 -13.00 22.63 22.12
CA HIS A 94 -13.66 21.44 21.58
C HIS A 94 -15.01 21.84 20.97
N ILE A 95 -15.08 21.77 19.64
CA ILE A 95 -16.26 22.15 18.85
C ILE A 95 -17.00 20.88 18.40
N VAL A 96 -18.07 20.54 19.11
CA VAL A 96 -18.98 19.43 18.75
C VAL A 96 -19.87 19.87 17.57
N LYS A 97 -19.56 19.40 16.37
CA LYS A 97 -20.32 19.64 15.14
C LYS A 97 -21.38 18.55 14.92
N ASN A 98 -22.52 18.74 15.58
CA ASN A 98 -23.71 17.92 15.36
C ASN A 98 -24.17 17.94 13.88
N LYS A 99 -24.58 16.77 13.37
CA LYS A 99 -24.99 16.54 11.97
C LYS A 99 -26.51 16.39 11.83
N ALA A 100 -27.27 17.23 12.54
CA ALA A 100 -28.72 17.23 12.52
C ALA A 100 -29.32 17.14 11.09
N PRO A 101 -30.39 16.35 10.89
CA PRO A 101 -31.13 15.59 11.90
C PRO A 101 -30.54 14.20 12.21
N ARG A 102 -29.38 13.81 11.65
CA ARG A 102 -28.70 12.57 12.06
C ARG A 102 -28.12 12.74 13.48
N ALA A 103 -28.23 11.70 14.31
CA ALA A 103 -27.66 11.67 15.67
C ALA A 103 -26.13 11.41 15.66
N VAL A 104 -25.41 12.14 14.83
CA VAL A 104 -23.95 12.04 14.61
C VAL A 104 -23.32 13.38 14.99
N ASN A 105 -22.12 13.35 15.57
CA ASN A 105 -21.31 14.54 15.83
C ASN A 105 -19.90 14.30 15.27
N ASP A 106 -19.34 15.28 14.56
CA ASP A 106 -17.89 15.37 14.38
C ASP A 106 -17.33 16.25 15.51
N ASP A 107 -16.10 16.01 15.94
CA ASP A 107 -15.39 16.89 16.85
C ASP A 107 -14.27 17.64 16.13
N ILE A 108 -14.08 18.92 16.45
CA ILE A 108 -12.85 19.65 16.13
C ILE A 108 -12.18 20.05 17.44
N LEU A 109 -10.91 19.70 17.58
CA LEU A 109 -10.07 20.08 18.71
C LEU A 109 -9.06 21.12 18.24
N VAL A 110 -9.01 22.27 18.91
CA VAL A 110 -7.97 23.29 18.73
C VAL A 110 -7.23 23.42 20.06
N PHE A 111 -5.92 23.15 20.06
CA PHE A 111 -5.13 23.16 21.28
C PHE A 111 -3.67 23.48 20.97
N ASN A 112 -3.00 24.16 21.91
CA ASN A 112 -1.55 24.20 21.92
C ASN A 112 -1.01 22.84 22.42
N THR A 113 -0.05 22.25 21.72
CA THR A 113 0.45 20.89 22.02
C THR A 113 1.29 20.80 23.29
N GLN A 114 1.49 21.91 24.01
CA GLN A 114 2.15 21.98 25.32
C GLN A 114 1.16 22.24 26.49
N SER A 115 -0.15 22.11 26.27
CA SER A 115 -1.18 22.44 27.29
C SER A 115 -1.76 21.25 28.08
N SER A 116 -1.28 20.02 27.85
CA SER A 116 -1.58 18.84 28.69
C SER A 116 -0.42 17.83 28.61
N SER A 117 -0.61 16.55 28.94
CA SER A 117 0.43 15.52 28.86
C SER A 117 1.10 15.49 27.49
N GLN A 118 2.40 15.82 27.46
CA GLN A 118 3.16 16.09 26.24
C GLN A 118 4.52 15.40 26.28
N TRP A 119 5.07 15.14 25.09
CA TRP A 119 6.50 14.86 24.94
C TRP A 119 7.21 16.05 24.34
N ASP A 120 8.19 16.54 25.08
CA ASP A 120 9.22 17.50 24.71
C ASP A 120 10.38 16.81 24.00
N GLY A 121 10.84 17.42 22.91
CA GLY A 121 11.74 16.84 21.93
C GLY A 121 12.51 17.92 21.18
N PHE A 122 13.48 17.49 20.36
CA PHE A 122 14.69 18.29 20.09
C PHE A 122 14.52 19.45 19.09
N ARG A 123 13.30 19.96 18.94
CA ARG A 123 12.91 21.20 18.22
C ARG A 123 12.27 22.23 19.14
N HIS A 124 11.93 21.86 20.38
CA HIS A 124 11.20 22.73 21.33
C HIS A 124 12.11 23.75 21.99
N TYR A 125 13.13 23.27 22.69
CA TYR A 125 14.08 24.11 23.41
C TYR A 125 15.45 23.99 22.75
N GLY A 126 16.03 25.14 22.39
CA GLY A 126 17.40 25.25 21.93
C GLY A 126 18.32 25.66 23.07
N SER A 127 19.63 25.46 22.91
CA SER A 127 20.64 26.02 23.81
C SER A 127 20.70 27.54 23.74
N LYS A 128 21.35 28.18 24.73
CA LYS A 128 21.76 29.61 24.70
C LYS A 128 22.45 30.05 23.40
N GLN A 129 23.11 29.12 22.68
CA GLN A 129 23.76 29.37 21.39
C GLN A 129 22.77 29.45 20.20
N GLY A 130 21.47 29.21 20.42
CA GLY A 130 20.45 29.18 19.36
C GLY A 130 20.45 27.88 18.54
N THR A 131 21.12 26.83 19.04
CA THR A 131 21.25 25.53 18.38
C THR A 131 20.51 24.43 19.14
N PHE A 132 19.95 23.51 18.37
CA PHE A 132 19.20 22.33 18.80
C PHE A 132 20.05 21.06 18.60
N TYR A 133 19.55 19.91 19.05
CA TYR A 133 20.31 18.64 19.08
C TYR A 133 21.04 18.31 17.77
N ASN A 134 22.28 17.82 17.93
CA ASN A 134 23.20 17.41 16.86
C ASN A 134 23.53 18.53 15.85
N GLY A 135 23.58 19.80 16.31
CA GLY A 135 23.88 20.94 15.45
C GLY A 135 22.73 21.29 14.50
N CYS A 136 21.49 21.15 14.95
CA CYS A 136 20.30 21.57 14.20
C CYS A 136 20.03 23.07 14.47
N THR A 137 19.75 23.85 13.42
CA THR A 137 19.64 25.31 13.50
C THR A 137 18.19 25.79 13.54
N GLN A 138 17.96 27.01 14.02
CA GLN A 138 16.61 27.61 14.03
C GLN A 138 15.97 27.72 12.63
N ASP A 139 16.76 27.74 11.55
CA ASP A 139 16.23 27.73 10.18
C ASP A 139 16.00 26.31 9.65
N ASP A 140 16.72 25.29 10.13
CA ASP A 140 16.34 23.88 9.92
C ASP A 140 14.98 23.59 10.56
N ILE A 141 14.68 24.16 11.74
CA ILE A 141 13.37 24.02 12.41
C ILE A 141 12.22 24.63 11.58
N LYS A 142 12.48 25.67 10.79
CA LYS A 142 11.46 26.31 9.93
C LYS A 142 11.28 25.60 8.59
N ASN A 143 12.38 25.15 7.99
CA ASN A 143 12.42 24.76 6.57
C ASN A 143 12.64 23.26 6.33
N SER A 144 12.91 22.46 7.37
CA SER A 144 13.17 21.02 7.26
C SER A 144 12.40 20.19 8.29
N THR A 145 12.34 18.88 8.06
CA THR A 145 11.81 17.89 9.00
C THR A 145 12.78 17.53 10.14
N ARG A 146 14.02 18.05 10.14
CA ARG A 146 15.10 17.61 11.05
C ARG A 146 14.70 17.69 12.53
N ASN A 147 15.07 16.66 13.29
CA ASN A 147 14.71 16.41 14.70
C ASN A 147 13.20 16.28 14.97
N GLY A 148 12.37 16.06 13.93
CA GLY A 148 10.91 16.01 14.06
C GLY A 148 10.41 14.79 14.81
N ILE A 149 9.39 14.97 15.65
CA ILE A 149 8.81 13.90 16.49
C ILE A 149 8.23 12.72 15.66
N HIS A 150 7.91 12.94 14.37
CA HIS A 150 7.57 11.88 13.43
C HIS A 150 8.70 10.85 13.25
N VAL A 151 9.97 11.25 13.32
CA VAL A 151 11.13 10.33 13.26
C VAL A 151 11.08 9.34 14.42
N TRP A 152 10.67 9.78 15.62
CA TRP A 152 10.49 8.88 16.76
C TRP A 152 9.34 7.91 16.52
N VAL A 153 8.20 8.40 16.02
CA VAL A 153 7.02 7.58 15.67
C VAL A 153 7.36 6.53 14.62
N GLU A 154 8.16 6.87 13.62
CA GLU A 154 8.60 5.99 12.54
C GLU A 154 9.62 4.93 13.01
N ASN A 155 10.33 5.20 14.12
CA ASN A 155 11.20 4.23 14.80
C ASN A 155 10.51 3.52 15.99
N GLY A 156 9.17 3.51 16.03
CA GLY A 156 8.37 2.75 16.99
C GLY A 156 7.86 3.51 18.22
N GLY A 157 8.18 4.81 18.35
CA GLY A 157 7.79 5.66 19.46
C GLY A 157 8.66 5.49 20.71
N ILE A 158 8.11 5.85 21.86
CA ILE A 158 8.78 5.78 23.16
C ILE A 158 8.22 4.56 23.91
N VAL A 159 8.84 3.40 23.65
CA VAL A 159 8.42 2.10 24.17
C VAL A 159 9.59 1.44 24.89
N GLY A 160 9.41 1.06 26.15
CA GLY A 160 10.52 0.61 26.99
C GLY A 160 10.13 0.37 28.44
N ARG A 161 11.09 0.42 29.36
CA ARG A 161 10.83 0.23 30.79
C ARG A 161 10.65 1.57 31.50
N GLY A 162 9.45 1.82 31.99
CA GLY A 162 9.18 2.95 32.88
C GLY A 162 9.54 2.63 34.33
N VAL A 163 10.03 3.63 35.06
CA VAL A 163 10.41 3.57 36.47
C VAL A 163 9.86 4.81 37.19
N LEU A 164 8.94 4.63 38.13
CA LEU A 164 8.32 5.74 38.87
C LEU A 164 9.01 6.00 40.21
N LEU A 165 9.43 7.24 40.45
CA LEU A 165 9.76 7.79 41.77
C LEU A 165 8.58 8.62 42.30
N ASP A 166 7.97 8.16 43.39
CA ASP A 166 6.80 8.76 44.03
C ASP A 166 7.24 9.75 45.13
N TYR A 167 7.86 10.85 44.71
CA TYR A 167 8.31 11.90 45.62
C TYR A 167 7.18 12.40 46.52
N ALA A 168 5.97 12.61 45.97
CA ALA A 168 4.80 13.05 46.74
C ALA A 168 4.40 12.06 47.84
N GLY A 169 4.40 10.76 47.55
CA GLY A 169 4.12 9.71 48.54
C GLY A 169 5.22 9.60 49.61
N TRP A 170 6.49 9.67 49.19
CA TRP A 170 7.64 9.67 50.10
C TRP A 170 7.66 10.90 51.02
N ALA A 171 7.40 12.09 50.47
CA ALA A 171 7.37 13.35 51.22
C ALA A 171 6.30 13.31 52.32
N ALA A 172 5.07 12.89 51.99
CA ALA A 172 4.00 12.70 52.96
C ALA A 172 4.37 11.67 54.05
N ALA A 173 5.01 10.56 53.69
CA ALA A 173 5.48 9.55 54.65
C ALA A 173 6.62 10.04 55.57
N ASN A 174 7.39 11.05 55.16
CA ASN A 174 8.51 11.63 55.91
C ASN A 174 8.19 13.01 56.50
N ALA A 175 6.90 13.39 56.58
CA ALA A 175 6.44 14.70 57.06
C ALA A 175 7.16 15.89 56.39
N LYS A 176 7.38 15.80 55.07
CA LYS A 176 7.90 16.89 54.23
C LYS A 176 6.75 17.61 53.53
N GLU A 177 6.83 18.93 53.52
CA GLU A 177 5.91 19.83 52.83
C GLU A 177 6.17 19.82 51.31
N VAL A 178 5.10 19.98 50.52
CA VAL A 178 5.12 19.86 49.05
C VAL A 178 4.23 20.95 48.47
N ASN A 179 4.85 22.05 48.04
CA ASN A 179 4.18 23.25 47.55
C ASN A 179 4.25 23.29 46.03
N CYS A 180 3.26 22.67 45.37
CA CYS A 180 3.25 22.50 43.90
C CYS A 180 3.32 23.81 43.09
N PHE A 181 2.94 24.93 43.71
CA PHE A 181 2.89 26.28 43.10
C PHE A 181 3.91 27.25 43.71
N GLU A 182 4.98 26.70 44.30
CA GLU A 182 6.17 27.43 44.72
C GLU A 182 7.39 26.84 44.02
N THR A 183 8.47 27.61 43.90
CA THR A 183 9.74 27.14 43.30
C THR A 183 10.48 26.22 44.26
N GLN A 184 9.99 24.98 44.38
CA GLN A 184 10.54 23.94 45.24
C GLN A 184 11.42 22.98 44.42
N SER A 185 12.74 23.06 44.61
CA SER A 185 13.71 22.15 43.99
C SER A 185 13.72 20.79 44.68
N ILE A 186 13.74 19.70 43.91
CA ILE A 186 13.94 18.33 44.39
C ILE A 186 15.38 17.88 44.03
N PRO A 187 16.32 17.82 45.00
CA PRO A 187 17.71 17.44 44.72
C PRO A 187 17.88 15.96 44.37
N ALA A 188 18.93 15.62 43.63
CA ALA A 188 19.23 14.25 43.20
C ALA A 188 19.41 13.29 44.38
N SER A 189 20.01 13.77 45.48
CA SER A 189 20.17 13.01 46.73
C SER A 189 18.84 12.65 47.40
N VAL A 190 17.76 13.41 47.13
CA VAL A 190 16.41 13.09 47.62
C VAL A 190 15.73 12.09 46.69
N LEU A 191 15.87 12.22 45.37
CA LEU A 191 15.38 11.20 44.42
C LEU A 191 16.06 9.83 44.64
N GLN A 192 17.33 9.82 45.03
CA GLN A 192 18.05 8.61 45.46
C GLN A 192 17.46 8.02 46.76
N GLN A 193 17.06 8.84 47.74
CA GLN A 193 16.36 8.37 48.95
C GLN A 193 14.96 7.82 48.62
N VAL A 194 14.24 8.45 47.70
CA VAL A 194 12.94 7.95 47.18
C VAL A 194 13.14 6.58 46.54
N ALA A 195 14.07 6.45 45.59
CA ALA A 195 14.40 5.18 44.93
C ALA A 195 14.81 4.07 45.91
N ALA A 196 15.64 4.40 46.92
CA ALA A 196 16.04 3.46 47.96
C ALA A 196 14.86 3.02 48.84
N SER A 197 13.99 3.94 49.26
CA SER A 197 12.78 3.62 50.04
C SER A 197 11.79 2.74 49.27
N GLN A 198 11.78 2.87 47.94
CA GLN A 198 11.00 2.08 47.00
C GLN A 198 11.71 0.79 46.56
N ASN A 199 12.92 0.50 47.06
CA ASN A 199 13.78 -0.63 46.63
C ASN A 199 13.89 -0.76 45.09
N THR A 200 14.07 0.37 44.41
CA THR A 200 13.95 0.49 42.94
C THR A 200 15.33 0.62 42.28
N THR A 201 15.58 -0.20 41.25
CA THR A 201 16.87 -0.30 40.55
C THR A 201 16.75 0.06 39.07
N PHE A 202 17.61 0.96 38.61
CA PHE A 202 17.68 1.42 37.22
C PHE A 202 18.46 0.45 36.30
N ARG A 203 18.21 0.55 35.00
CA ARG A 203 18.88 -0.11 33.88
C ARG A 203 19.09 0.91 32.74
N PRO A 204 20.10 0.75 31.87
CA PRO A 204 20.24 1.58 30.68
C PRO A 204 18.99 1.46 29.79
N GLY A 205 18.52 2.58 29.25
CA GLY A 205 17.29 2.65 28.47
C GLY A 205 16.00 2.76 29.30
N ASP A 206 16.08 2.89 30.63
CA ASP A 206 14.91 3.20 31.45
C ASP A 206 14.34 4.59 31.13
N ILE A 207 13.03 4.74 31.32
CA ILE A 207 12.29 6.00 31.25
C ILE A 207 11.90 6.37 32.69
N LEU A 208 12.46 7.47 33.19
CA LEU A 208 12.26 7.91 34.58
C LEU A 208 11.00 8.77 34.71
N PHE A 209 10.05 8.36 35.55
CA PHE A 209 8.87 9.14 35.93
C PHE A 209 9.03 9.69 37.34
N ILE A 210 8.68 10.95 37.57
CA ILE A 210 8.71 11.59 38.89
C ILE A 210 7.32 12.18 39.18
N ARG A 211 6.70 11.72 40.28
CA ARG A 211 5.42 12.26 40.76
C ARG A 211 5.62 13.25 41.90
N THR A 212 5.36 14.51 41.64
CA THR A 212 5.31 15.61 42.62
C THR A 212 3.92 15.82 43.21
N GLY A 213 2.88 15.30 42.55
CA GLY A 213 1.47 15.50 42.89
C GLY A 213 0.90 16.81 42.33
N TRP A 214 1.51 17.37 41.28
CA TRP A 214 1.16 18.69 40.71
C TRP A 214 -0.21 18.69 40.02
N THR A 215 -0.49 17.76 39.12
CA THR A 215 -1.81 17.64 38.43
C THR A 215 -2.97 17.58 39.44
N ARG A 216 -2.86 16.68 40.41
CA ARG A 216 -3.78 16.53 41.54
C ARG A 216 -3.97 17.82 42.35
N ALA A 217 -2.92 18.63 42.51
CA ALA A 217 -3.01 19.92 43.19
C ALA A 217 -3.69 20.97 42.32
N TYR A 218 -3.44 20.98 41.01
CA TYR A 218 -4.04 21.91 40.05
C TYR A 218 -5.55 21.68 39.92
N GLU A 219 -6.00 20.43 39.92
CA GLU A 219 -7.42 20.05 39.92
C GLU A 219 -8.21 20.51 41.16
N GLN A 220 -7.52 20.93 42.22
CA GLN A 220 -8.13 21.49 43.44
C GLN A 220 -8.17 23.02 43.47
N LEU A 221 -7.59 23.70 42.47
CA LEU A 221 -7.62 25.16 42.38
C LEU A 221 -8.98 25.67 41.89
N SER A 222 -9.42 26.80 42.44
CA SER A 222 -10.52 27.56 41.86
C SER A 222 -10.09 28.25 40.56
N GLN A 223 -11.04 28.53 39.66
CA GLN A 223 -10.77 29.23 38.39
C GLN A 223 -10.00 30.56 38.57
N ALA A 224 -10.24 31.28 39.67
CA ALA A 224 -9.51 32.51 39.99
C ALA A 224 -8.03 32.25 40.32
N GLN A 225 -7.71 31.13 40.98
CA GLN A 225 -6.33 30.72 41.25
C GLN A 225 -5.65 30.19 39.98
N CYS A 226 -6.35 29.46 39.11
CA CYS A 226 -5.83 29.06 37.80
C CYS A 226 -5.48 30.28 36.94
N GLN A 227 -6.37 31.28 36.89
CA GLN A 227 -6.10 32.55 36.20
C GLN A 227 -4.94 33.30 36.85
N GLN A 228 -4.82 33.33 38.17
CA GLN A 228 -3.67 33.93 38.86
C GLN A 228 -2.36 33.22 38.49
N LEU A 229 -2.35 31.88 38.42
CA LEU A 229 -1.18 31.10 38.04
C LEU A 229 -0.76 31.38 36.58
N ALA A 230 -1.73 31.41 35.66
CA ALA A 230 -1.50 31.75 34.26
C ALA A 230 -1.06 33.21 34.01
N ASN A 231 -1.37 34.13 34.94
CA ASN A 231 -0.96 35.53 34.86
C ASN A 231 0.52 35.76 35.22
N TYR A 232 1.23 34.78 35.81
CA TYR A 232 2.68 34.89 36.01
C TYR A 232 3.42 34.70 34.68
N ALA A 233 4.26 35.67 34.31
CA ALA A 233 5.16 35.54 33.16
C ALA A 233 6.16 34.37 33.32
N ALA A 234 6.47 34.00 34.56
CA ALA A 234 7.20 32.78 34.91
C ALA A 234 6.51 32.16 36.14
N PRO A 235 5.61 31.17 35.97
CA PRO A 235 4.83 30.61 37.07
C PRO A 235 5.71 29.79 38.02
N PRO A 236 5.62 30.00 39.35
CA PRO A 236 6.38 29.22 40.32
C PRO A 236 5.87 27.77 40.41
N VAL A 237 6.77 26.79 40.26
CA VAL A 237 6.44 25.37 40.07
C VAL A 237 7.49 24.47 40.74
N ILE A 238 7.03 23.41 41.41
CA ILE A 238 7.87 22.32 41.94
C ILE A 238 8.45 21.47 40.81
N GLY A 239 9.71 21.05 40.93
CA GLY A 239 10.33 20.15 39.96
C GLY A 239 11.72 19.68 40.41
N VAL A 240 12.47 19.02 39.52
CA VAL A 240 13.84 18.61 39.86
C VAL A 240 14.79 19.80 39.94
N GLU A 241 15.84 19.69 40.76
CA GLU A 241 16.85 20.74 40.93
C GLU A 241 17.72 20.93 39.68
N SER A 242 17.82 22.17 39.17
CA SER A 242 18.73 22.57 38.09
C SER A 242 20.19 22.65 38.61
N SER A 243 20.87 21.51 38.71
CA SER A 243 22.25 21.41 39.22
C SER A 243 23.13 20.40 38.48
N GLU A 244 24.45 20.58 38.54
CA GLU A 244 25.42 19.60 38.03
C GLU A 244 25.21 18.20 38.65
N ALA A 245 24.85 18.15 39.94
CA ALA A 245 24.59 16.88 40.63
C ALA A 245 23.35 16.16 40.08
N MET A 246 22.32 16.89 39.65
CA MET A 246 21.16 16.34 38.96
C MET A 246 21.53 15.85 37.55
N LEU A 247 22.23 16.68 36.78
CA LEU A 247 22.68 16.36 35.43
C LEU A 247 23.56 15.10 35.41
N ARG A 248 24.59 15.05 36.25
CA ARG A 248 25.49 13.92 36.42
C ARG A 248 24.73 12.64 36.79
N TRP A 249 23.77 12.73 37.72
CA TRP A 249 22.94 11.58 38.10
C TRP A 249 22.05 11.07 36.95
N ILE A 250 21.37 11.97 36.22
CA ILE A 250 20.57 11.62 35.04
C ILE A 250 21.44 10.96 33.95
N TRP A 251 22.64 11.50 33.73
CA TRP A 251 23.61 10.97 32.77
C TRP A 251 24.09 9.56 33.13
N ASP A 252 24.52 9.36 34.38
CA ASP A 252 25.08 8.11 34.88
C ASP A 252 24.03 6.98 34.97
N LEU A 253 22.75 7.32 35.17
CA LEU A 253 21.64 6.36 35.10
C LEU A 253 21.37 5.82 33.68
N LYS A 254 21.88 6.48 32.63
CA LYS A 254 21.72 6.11 31.21
C LYS A 254 20.25 5.98 30.78
N LEU A 255 19.44 6.94 31.20
CA LEU A 255 18.01 7.03 30.86
C LEU A 255 17.81 7.31 29.37
N ALA A 256 16.73 6.77 28.81
CA ALA A 256 16.28 7.07 27.45
C ALA A 256 15.48 8.38 27.40
N ALA A 257 14.65 8.64 28.40
CA ALA A 257 13.79 9.82 28.55
C ALA A 257 13.44 10.07 30.03
N VAL A 258 12.97 11.27 30.36
CA VAL A 258 12.50 11.66 31.70
C VAL A 258 11.07 12.21 31.65
N VAL A 259 10.30 12.09 32.72
CA VAL A 259 8.87 12.46 32.78
C VAL A 259 8.49 13.04 34.16
N GLY A 260 7.67 14.08 34.17
CA GLY A 260 7.05 14.67 35.36
C GLY A 260 5.54 14.90 35.22
N ASP A 261 4.87 15.12 36.36
CA ASP A 261 3.47 15.57 36.44
C ASP A 261 3.32 17.10 36.54
N MET A 262 4.44 17.83 36.58
CA MET A 262 4.54 19.29 36.58
C MET A 262 4.61 19.89 35.15
N PRO A 263 4.27 21.19 34.96
CA PRO A 263 4.32 21.93 33.68
C PRO A 263 5.71 22.51 33.32
N SER A 264 6.74 22.10 34.06
CA SER A 264 8.15 22.18 33.68
C SER A 264 8.88 21.10 34.48
N PHE A 265 9.70 20.25 33.85
CA PHE A 265 10.31 19.11 34.53
C PHE A 265 11.26 19.51 35.67
N GLU A 266 11.98 20.63 35.50
CA GLU A 266 12.78 21.25 36.56
C GLU A 266 11.98 22.28 37.35
N ALA A 267 12.38 22.54 38.60
CA ALA A 267 11.74 23.56 39.41
C ALA A 267 11.87 24.93 38.74
N TYR A 268 10.77 25.67 38.66
CA TYR A 268 10.70 26.90 37.88
C TYR A 268 10.25 28.10 38.75
N PRO A 269 10.78 29.33 38.57
CA PRO A 269 11.91 29.69 37.69
C PRO A 269 13.22 28.97 38.04
N CYS A 270 14.00 28.62 37.02
CA CYS A 270 15.26 27.87 37.13
C CYS A 270 16.24 28.55 38.11
N GLN A 271 16.76 27.78 39.08
CA GLN A 271 17.56 28.31 40.20
C GLN A 271 19.01 28.60 39.81
N ASN A 272 19.54 27.88 38.82
CA ASN A 272 20.84 28.14 38.22
C ASN A 272 20.76 27.91 36.70
N GLN A 273 20.76 29.00 35.94
CA GLN A 273 20.61 28.98 34.49
C GLN A 273 21.75 28.23 33.78
N ASP A 274 22.91 28.02 34.39
CA ASP A 274 24.01 27.27 33.75
C ASP A 274 23.73 25.75 33.71
N PHE A 275 22.79 25.27 34.52
CA PHE A 275 22.32 23.89 34.56
C PHE A 275 20.83 23.79 34.21
N PHE A 276 20.32 24.66 33.34
CA PHE A 276 18.94 24.65 32.84
C PHE A 276 18.68 23.33 32.10
N LEU A 277 17.92 22.40 32.71
CA LEU A 277 17.81 21.02 32.22
C LEU A 277 17.17 20.94 30.83
N HIS A 278 16.24 21.84 30.47
CA HIS A 278 15.70 21.91 29.12
C HIS A 278 16.77 22.08 28.04
N GLU A 279 17.79 22.92 28.27
CA GLU A 279 18.91 23.08 27.34
C GLU A 279 19.78 21.83 27.29
N TRP A 280 20.17 21.30 28.46
CA TRP A 280 21.09 20.17 28.57
C TRP A 280 20.49 18.86 28.06
N LEU A 281 19.25 18.55 28.44
CA LEU A 281 18.56 17.31 28.07
C LEU A 281 18.16 17.33 26.59
N LEU A 282 17.39 18.34 26.16
CA LEU A 282 16.84 18.36 24.79
C LEU A 282 17.90 18.72 23.74
N ALA A 283 18.57 19.87 23.91
CA ALA A 283 19.54 20.34 22.91
C ALA A 283 20.93 19.73 23.11
N GLY A 284 21.39 19.54 24.36
CA GLY A 284 22.70 18.96 24.65
C GLY A 284 22.79 17.46 24.40
N TRP A 285 21.85 16.65 24.90
CA TRP A 285 21.96 15.19 24.96
C TRP A 285 20.97 14.41 24.09
N GLY A 286 19.90 15.03 23.62
CA GLY A 286 18.81 14.31 22.96
C GLY A 286 18.03 13.39 23.92
N VAL A 287 17.83 13.81 25.16
CA VAL A 287 16.94 13.16 26.14
C VAL A 287 15.56 13.83 26.06
N PRO A 288 14.50 13.12 25.63
CA PRO A 288 13.13 13.64 25.68
C PRO A 288 12.68 13.91 27.12
N ILE A 289 11.90 14.97 27.28
CA ILE A 289 11.24 15.35 28.54
C ILE A 289 9.74 15.09 28.37
N GLY A 290 9.06 14.53 29.37
CA GLY A 290 7.62 14.38 29.40
C GLY A 290 7.03 15.26 30.49
N GLU A 291 6.01 16.04 30.18
CA GLU A 291 5.42 17.00 31.12
C GLU A 291 3.91 16.81 31.26
N LEU A 292 3.36 17.23 32.40
CA LEU A 292 1.92 17.15 32.71
C LEU A 292 1.31 15.74 32.62
N PHE A 293 2.06 14.67 32.91
CA PHE A 293 1.51 13.31 32.95
C PHE A 293 0.61 13.11 34.19
N ASP A 294 -0.53 12.39 34.04
CA ASP A 294 -1.26 11.89 35.20
C ASP A 294 -0.54 10.66 35.78
N LEU A 295 0.13 10.86 36.92
CA LEU A 295 0.82 9.81 37.66
C LEU A 295 0.05 9.36 38.92
N GLU A 296 -1.15 9.87 39.19
CA GLU A 296 -1.92 9.55 40.39
C GLU A 296 -2.31 8.07 40.42
N LYS A 297 -3.07 7.62 39.42
CA LYS A 297 -3.50 6.21 39.31
C LYS A 297 -2.29 5.28 39.22
N LEU A 298 -1.23 5.68 38.54
CA LEU A 298 0.00 4.91 38.43
C LEU A 298 0.69 4.72 39.80
N SER A 299 0.84 5.79 40.59
CA SER A 299 1.41 5.71 41.94
C SER A 299 0.59 4.80 42.86
N GLN A 300 -0.74 4.84 42.76
CA GLN A 300 -1.63 3.99 43.54
C GLN A 300 -1.46 2.52 43.18
N GLU A 301 -1.42 2.19 41.89
CA GLU A 301 -1.28 0.83 41.39
C GLU A 301 0.14 0.26 41.59
N CYS A 302 1.19 1.08 41.52
CA CYS A 302 2.56 0.71 41.91
C CYS A 302 2.64 0.40 43.42
N ARG A 303 2.14 1.32 44.27
CA ARG A 303 2.15 1.19 45.74
C ARG A 303 1.36 -0.02 46.22
N LYS A 304 0.21 -0.29 45.61
CA LYS A 304 -0.64 -1.49 45.85
C LYS A 304 0.10 -2.81 45.62
N ARG A 305 1.13 -2.84 44.76
CA ARG A 305 1.89 -4.06 44.40
C ARG A 305 3.34 -4.07 44.87
N GLY A 306 3.82 -2.99 45.49
CA GLY A 306 5.22 -2.83 45.88
C GLY A 306 6.21 -2.85 44.70
N ARG A 307 5.74 -2.60 43.47
CA ARG A 307 6.55 -2.60 42.24
C ARG A 307 6.42 -1.26 41.53
N TRP A 308 7.55 -0.60 41.33
CA TRP A 308 7.64 0.75 40.76
C TRP A 308 8.19 0.76 39.32
N THR A 309 8.38 -0.42 38.73
CA THR A 309 8.83 -0.63 37.35
C THR A 309 7.69 -1.22 36.52
N PHE A 310 7.59 -0.80 35.26
CA PHE A 310 6.51 -1.17 34.34
C PHE A 310 7.00 -1.18 32.90
N PHE A 311 6.31 -1.92 32.04
CA PHE A 311 6.39 -1.67 30.60
C PHE A 311 5.62 -0.39 30.29
N PHE A 312 6.29 0.57 29.65
CA PHE A 312 5.70 1.81 29.18
C PHE A 312 5.69 1.83 27.64
N SER A 313 4.61 2.37 27.08
CA SER A 313 4.44 2.56 25.64
C SER A 313 3.74 3.87 25.41
N SER A 314 4.33 4.73 24.59
CA SER A 314 3.78 6.01 24.15
C SER A 314 4.19 6.25 22.71
N VAL A 315 3.21 6.44 21.83
CA VAL A 315 3.43 6.84 20.44
C VAL A 315 2.86 8.24 20.27
N PRO A 316 3.71 9.27 20.02
CA PRO A 316 3.23 10.60 19.65
C PRO A 316 2.39 10.57 18.36
N LEU A 317 1.60 11.61 18.10
CA LEU A 317 0.77 11.69 16.90
C LEU A 317 1.64 11.67 15.62
N LYS A 318 1.26 10.96 14.56
CA LYS A 318 2.05 11.01 13.31
C LYS A 318 1.79 12.31 12.54
N VAL A 319 2.55 13.36 12.86
CA VAL A 319 2.48 14.67 12.18
C VAL A 319 3.88 15.20 11.85
N PHE A 320 4.12 15.47 10.57
CA PHE A 320 5.36 16.05 10.05
C PHE A 320 5.52 17.53 10.43
N LEU A 321 6.76 18.03 10.47
CA LEU A 321 7.14 19.44 10.73
C LEU A 321 6.72 20.06 12.08
N VAL A 322 5.85 19.42 12.87
CA VAL A 322 5.43 19.92 14.19
C VAL A 322 6.61 19.91 15.16
N VAL A 323 6.60 20.85 16.11
CA VAL A 323 7.57 20.92 17.20
C VAL A 323 7.36 19.73 18.14
N LEU A 324 6.18 19.61 18.78
CA LEU A 324 5.78 18.58 19.77
C LEU A 324 4.28 18.24 19.73
N GLN A 325 3.86 17.21 20.47
CA GLN A 325 2.46 16.73 20.56
C GLN A 325 2.04 16.31 21.98
N ALA A 326 0.72 16.35 22.21
CA ALA A 326 0.08 15.65 23.32
C ALA A 326 -0.14 14.16 22.99
N LEU A 327 -0.24 13.33 24.03
CA LEU A 327 -0.44 11.88 23.88
C LEU A 327 -1.80 11.50 23.27
N GLN A 328 -1.81 10.36 22.57
CA GLN A 328 -3.03 9.58 22.38
C GLN A 328 -2.71 8.07 22.45
N MET A 329 -3.08 7.44 23.58
CA MET A 329 -2.92 6.02 23.93
C MET A 329 -1.57 5.58 24.51
N GLY A 330 -1.38 5.84 25.81
CA GLY A 330 -0.59 4.96 26.68
C GLY A 330 -1.38 3.76 27.22
N SER A 331 -0.71 2.62 27.48
CA SER A 331 -1.34 1.46 28.17
C SER A 331 -0.33 0.57 28.91
N LEU A 332 -0.47 0.52 30.24
CA LEU A 332 0.36 -0.25 31.19
C LEU A 332 -0.31 -1.60 31.57
N TYR A 333 0.33 -2.52 32.33
CA TYR A 333 -0.23 -3.88 32.57
C TYR A 333 0.13 -4.58 33.94
N PHE A 334 -0.67 -4.44 35.02
CA PHE A 334 -0.46 -5.01 36.41
C PHE A 334 -1.67 -5.74 37.18
N ASP A 335 -1.99 -7.06 37.20
CA ASP A 335 -2.66 -7.70 38.41
C ASP A 335 -2.67 -9.27 38.61
N HIS A 336 -2.59 -9.72 39.87
CA HIS A 336 -2.25 -11.09 40.35
C HIS A 336 -3.36 -12.20 40.32
N LYS A 337 -2.97 -13.47 40.48
CA LYS A 337 -3.85 -14.67 40.58
C LYS A 337 -4.66 -14.80 41.89
N LEU A 338 -5.83 -15.44 41.80
CA LEU A 338 -6.35 -16.41 42.79
C LEU A 338 -7.20 -17.48 42.07
N SER A 339 -7.41 -18.65 42.68
CA SER A 339 -8.18 -19.76 42.08
C SER A 339 -9.26 -20.32 43.01
N GLN A 340 -10.25 -20.99 42.41
CA GLN A 340 -11.29 -21.82 43.04
C GLN A 340 -12.23 -21.16 44.07
N VAL A 341 -13.39 -20.67 43.61
CA VAL A 341 -14.67 -20.90 44.32
C VAL A 341 -15.73 -21.39 43.33
N LEU A 342 -16.45 -22.42 43.78
CA LEU A 342 -17.56 -23.19 43.23
C LEU A 342 -18.45 -22.62 42.10
N SER A 343 -18.79 -23.54 41.21
CA SER A 343 -19.91 -23.55 40.27
C SER A 343 -21.27 -23.18 40.85
N CYS A 344 -22.10 -22.45 40.08
CA CYS A 344 -23.53 -22.75 39.96
C CYS A 344 -24.12 -22.17 38.66
N PHE A 345 -25.19 -22.79 38.14
CA PHE A 345 -26.02 -22.39 36.99
C PHE A 345 -25.36 -22.21 35.60
N ALA A 346 -25.61 -23.19 34.74
CA ALA A 346 -25.75 -23.02 33.29
C ALA A 346 -27.21 -23.34 32.91
N PRO A 347 -27.66 -22.93 31.72
CA PRO A 347 -28.43 -23.88 30.90
C PRO A 347 -27.79 -24.16 29.53
N LEU A 348 -28.23 -25.26 28.94
CA LEU A 348 -27.60 -26.00 27.84
C LEU A 348 -27.52 -25.22 26.52
N SER A 349 -26.31 -25.08 25.97
CA SER A 349 -26.08 -25.05 24.50
C SER A 349 -24.60 -25.32 24.12
N MET A 350 -23.65 -24.67 24.81
CA MET A 350 -22.22 -24.71 24.47
C MET A 350 -21.52 -26.08 24.52
N THR A 351 -22.11 -27.09 25.16
CA THR A 351 -21.47 -28.39 25.43
C THR A 351 -21.10 -29.18 24.16
N ILE A 352 -21.79 -28.96 23.04
CA ILE A 352 -21.47 -29.60 21.75
C ILE A 352 -20.29 -28.90 21.07
N PHE A 353 -20.24 -27.56 21.13
CA PHE A 353 -19.20 -26.74 20.50
C PHE A 353 -17.83 -26.99 21.15
N TYR A 354 -17.76 -26.95 22.49
CA TYR A 354 -16.53 -27.22 23.24
C TYR A 354 -16.01 -28.66 23.06
N LYS A 355 -16.89 -29.66 22.87
CA LYS A 355 -16.44 -31.04 22.58
C LYS A 355 -15.77 -31.17 21.20
N LYS A 356 -16.25 -30.44 20.18
CA LYS A 356 -15.59 -30.41 18.86
C LYS A 356 -14.24 -29.67 18.93
N LEU A 357 -14.18 -28.52 19.62
CA LEU A 357 -12.92 -27.78 19.80
C LEU A 357 -11.87 -28.57 20.60
N ALA A 358 -12.27 -29.26 21.67
CA ALA A 358 -11.36 -30.12 22.43
C ALA A 358 -10.83 -31.29 21.58
N ALA A 359 -11.69 -31.92 20.77
CA ALA A 359 -11.25 -32.98 19.84
C ALA A 359 -10.26 -32.46 18.79
N LEU A 360 -10.51 -31.26 18.23
CA LEU A 360 -9.63 -30.62 17.25
C LEU A 360 -8.26 -30.26 17.86
N ALA A 361 -8.25 -29.70 19.07
CA ALA A 361 -7.02 -29.38 19.81
C ALA A 361 -6.20 -30.63 20.15
N ILE A 362 -6.86 -31.73 20.56
CA ILE A 362 -6.20 -33.03 20.79
C ILE A 362 -5.62 -33.58 19.48
N HIS A 363 -6.35 -33.48 18.36
CA HIS A 363 -5.81 -33.88 17.05
C HIS A 363 -4.58 -33.06 16.64
N LEU A 364 -4.64 -31.73 16.77
CA LEU A 364 -3.49 -30.85 16.48
C LEU A 364 -2.28 -31.18 17.37
N THR A 365 -2.49 -31.43 18.65
CA THR A 365 -1.42 -31.79 19.60
C THR A 365 -0.79 -33.15 19.28
N LEU A 366 -1.61 -34.13 18.85
CA LEU A 366 -1.14 -35.45 18.42
C LEU A 366 -0.39 -35.40 17.08
N VAL A 367 -0.88 -34.61 16.11
CA VAL A 367 -0.18 -34.37 14.84
C VAL A 367 1.17 -33.70 15.10
N GLN A 368 1.23 -32.70 15.98
CA GLN A 368 2.48 -32.02 16.34
C GLN A 368 3.48 -32.96 17.05
N HIS A 369 3.00 -33.89 17.89
CA HIS A 369 3.83 -34.95 18.47
C HIS A 369 4.33 -35.96 17.43
N ALA A 370 3.47 -36.41 16.52
CA ALA A 370 3.86 -37.33 15.44
C ALA A 370 4.91 -36.71 14.51
N TRP A 371 4.77 -35.41 14.20
CA TRP A 371 5.74 -34.67 13.37
C TRP A 371 7.11 -34.53 14.06
N MET A 372 7.14 -34.22 15.37
CA MET A 372 8.40 -34.20 16.11
C MET A 372 9.03 -35.59 16.32
N GLN A 373 8.23 -36.67 16.36
CA GLN A 373 8.77 -38.03 16.37
C GLN A 373 9.38 -38.42 15.01
N LEU A 374 8.75 -38.06 13.89
CA LEU A 374 9.29 -38.25 12.54
C LEU A 374 10.62 -37.51 12.31
N LEU A 375 10.78 -36.31 12.89
CA LEU A 375 12.04 -35.56 12.86
C LEU A 375 13.15 -36.15 13.75
N SER A 376 12.84 -37.14 14.60
CA SER A 376 13.81 -37.79 15.50
C SER A 376 14.38 -39.12 14.98
N SER A 377 13.87 -39.64 13.85
CA SER A 377 14.15 -41.01 13.38
C SER A 377 15.04 -41.14 12.13
N THR A 378 15.62 -40.04 11.64
CA THR A 378 16.37 -40.00 10.36
C THR A 378 17.90 -39.83 10.49
N THR A 379 18.47 -39.91 11.70
CA THR A 379 19.92 -39.75 11.95
C THR A 379 20.61 -41.02 12.47
N SER A 380 20.39 -42.19 11.84
CA SER A 380 21.05 -43.44 12.24
C SER A 380 21.32 -44.46 11.12
N ALA A 381 22.02 -44.06 10.03
CA ALA A 381 22.57 -45.02 9.06
C ALA A 381 23.73 -44.47 8.19
N SER A 382 24.98 -44.68 8.60
CA SER A 382 26.15 -45.00 7.71
C SER A 382 27.50 -44.88 8.44
N SER A 383 28.09 -46.01 8.88
CA SER A 383 29.53 -46.09 9.20
C SER A 383 30.06 -47.53 9.20
N CYS A 384 30.71 -47.91 8.10
CA CYS A 384 31.72 -48.97 7.94
C CYS A 384 32.40 -48.69 6.57
N VAL A 385 33.71 -48.40 6.44
CA VAL A 385 34.90 -49.23 6.76
C VAL A 385 35.02 -50.40 5.76
N ALA A 386 36.10 -50.59 4.99
CA ALA A 386 37.50 -50.14 5.17
C ALA A 386 38.30 -49.84 3.87
N SER A 387 39.43 -49.13 4.06
CA SER A 387 40.78 -49.32 3.46
C SER A 387 41.01 -49.44 1.94
N ILE A 388 41.97 -48.66 1.43
CA ILE A 388 43.26 -49.15 0.88
C ILE A 388 44.31 -48.02 0.92
N GLU A 389 45.58 -48.35 0.68
CA GLU A 389 46.79 -47.58 1.06
C GLU A 389 47.16 -46.44 0.09
N GLY A 390 47.98 -45.49 0.56
CA GLY A 390 48.28 -44.24 -0.15
C GLY A 390 49.69 -44.11 -0.75
N SER A 391 49.99 -42.92 -1.29
CA SER A 391 51.34 -42.51 -1.68
C SER A 391 51.50 -40.98 -1.75
N HIS A 392 52.67 -40.49 -1.34
CA HIS A 392 53.23 -39.17 -1.68
C HIS A 392 54.18 -39.36 -2.89
N PRO A 393 54.47 -38.36 -3.77
CA PRO A 393 55.50 -37.35 -3.40
C PRO A 393 55.54 -35.97 -4.15
N THR A 394 55.85 -34.92 -3.37
CA THR A 394 56.75 -33.76 -3.67
C THR A 394 56.45 -32.73 -4.81
N PRO A 395 57.08 -31.52 -4.80
CA PRO A 395 56.63 -30.36 -5.58
C PRO A 395 57.65 -29.74 -6.58
N SER A 396 57.12 -28.99 -7.57
CA SER A 396 57.80 -28.04 -8.48
C SER A 396 56.72 -27.33 -9.34
N SER A 397 56.80 -26.07 -9.80
CA SER A 397 57.81 -25.00 -9.67
C SER A 397 57.21 -23.62 -10.05
N GLU A 398 57.66 -22.55 -9.40
CA GLU A 398 57.45 -21.13 -9.77
C GLU A 398 58.36 -20.67 -10.95
N PRO A 399 58.28 -19.42 -11.46
CA PRO A 399 57.11 -18.55 -11.71
C PRO A 399 57.15 -17.83 -13.09
N SER A 400 56.03 -17.24 -13.56
CA SER A 400 56.04 -16.00 -14.38
C SER A 400 54.64 -15.46 -14.72
N ILE A 401 54.26 -14.28 -14.20
CA ILE A 401 53.26 -13.36 -14.82
C ILE A 401 53.78 -11.91 -14.67
N SER A 402 53.55 -11.08 -15.68
CA SER A 402 53.98 -9.67 -15.75
C SER A 402 52.81 -8.70 -15.58
N ASN A 403 53.09 -7.52 -15.01
CA ASN A 403 52.11 -6.48 -14.71
C ASN A 403 51.20 -6.08 -15.89
N ARG A 404 49.89 -6.03 -15.65
CA ARG A 404 49.12 -4.79 -15.89
C ARG A 404 47.83 -4.71 -15.06
N TYR A 405 47.45 -3.48 -14.72
CA TYR A 405 46.26 -3.13 -13.94
C TYR A 405 44.96 -3.54 -14.62
N SER A 406 44.03 -4.12 -13.86
CA SER A 406 42.57 -3.95 -13.94
C SER A 406 41.89 -4.75 -12.84
N GLU A 407 41.50 -4.09 -11.75
CA GLU A 407 40.53 -4.64 -10.77
C GLU A 407 39.42 -3.60 -10.60
N GLY A 408 38.18 -4.03 -10.82
CA GLY A 408 36.99 -3.28 -10.43
C GLY A 408 36.67 -3.48 -8.95
N PRO A 409 35.62 -2.84 -8.42
CA PRO A 409 35.09 -3.19 -7.10
C PRO A 409 34.66 -4.67 -7.10
N PRO A 410 34.88 -5.42 -6.01
CA PRO A 410 34.31 -6.77 -5.89
C PRO A 410 32.78 -6.69 -5.84
N GLU A 411 32.13 -7.66 -6.45
CA GLU A 411 30.68 -7.84 -6.40
C GLU A 411 30.23 -7.99 -4.94
N ARG A 412 29.09 -7.37 -4.61
CA ARG A 412 28.44 -7.56 -3.32
C ARG A 412 27.39 -8.65 -3.44
N ASP A 413 27.60 -9.75 -2.74
CA ASP A 413 26.51 -10.66 -2.35
C ASP A 413 25.53 -9.92 -1.44
N ASP A 414 24.58 -9.18 -2.01
CA ASP A 414 23.53 -8.48 -1.25
C ASP A 414 22.39 -9.45 -0.84
N TRP A 415 22.76 -10.47 -0.07
CA TRP A 415 21.92 -11.55 0.48
C TRP A 415 20.71 -11.09 1.31
N TRP A 416 20.64 -9.79 1.60
CA TRP A 416 19.63 -9.12 2.42
C TRP A 416 18.55 -8.39 1.58
N TYR A 417 18.67 -8.36 0.25
CA TYR A 417 17.74 -7.65 -0.65
C TYR A 417 16.56 -8.50 -1.19
N LYS A 418 16.53 -9.81 -0.96
CA LYS A 418 15.50 -10.71 -1.52
C LYS A 418 14.12 -10.46 -0.89
N GLY A 419 13.30 -9.65 -1.58
CA GLY A 419 11.91 -9.37 -1.20
C GLY A 419 11.35 -8.01 -1.66
N THR A 420 12.18 -7.07 -2.12
CA THR A 420 11.74 -5.70 -2.48
C THR A 420 11.24 -5.54 -3.92
N ASP A 421 11.39 -6.54 -4.79
CA ASP A 421 11.04 -6.50 -6.23
C ASP A 421 9.61 -6.06 -6.52
N ASN A 422 8.67 -6.35 -5.61
CA ASN A 422 7.26 -6.02 -5.73
C ASN A 422 6.91 -4.64 -5.12
N LEU A 423 7.88 -3.88 -4.60
CA LEU A 423 7.69 -2.63 -3.85
C LEU A 423 8.20 -1.42 -4.63
N PHE A 424 7.31 -0.76 -5.37
CA PHE A 424 7.65 0.36 -6.23
C PHE A 424 7.37 1.72 -5.59
N LEU A 425 8.33 2.65 -5.70
CA LEU A 425 8.19 4.04 -5.27
C LEU A 425 7.01 4.74 -5.96
N ASN A 426 6.16 5.39 -5.16
CA ASN A 426 5.00 6.18 -5.59
C ASN A 426 5.36 7.68 -5.75
N ARG A 427 4.35 8.55 -5.98
CA ARG A 427 4.56 10.02 -6.06
C ARG A 427 5.01 10.70 -4.75
N SER A 428 4.79 10.11 -3.57
CA SER A 428 5.23 10.63 -2.27
C SER A 428 6.60 10.10 -1.82
N GLY A 429 7.23 9.21 -2.59
CA GLY A 429 8.48 8.53 -2.21
C GLY A 429 8.28 7.32 -1.29
N GLU A 430 7.04 6.85 -1.12
CA GLU A 430 6.70 5.66 -0.34
C GLU A 430 6.62 4.44 -1.28
N HIS A 431 7.00 3.27 -0.78
CA HIS A 431 6.94 2.02 -1.54
C HIS A 431 5.51 1.42 -1.53
N HIS A 432 4.92 1.23 -2.71
CA HIS A 432 3.62 0.58 -2.92
C HIS A 432 3.79 -0.82 -3.54
N PHE A 433 2.95 -1.75 -3.15
CA PHE A 433 2.98 -3.13 -3.64
C PHE A 433 2.30 -3.27 -5.01
N VAL A 434 2.99 -3.86 -5.99
CA VAL A 434 2.42 -4.35 -7.25
C VAL A 434 3.05 -5.70 -7.59
N GLY A 435 2.24 -6.77 -7.53
CA GLY A 435 2.71 -8.15 -7.66
C GLY A 435 2.90 -8.64 -9.11
N ALA A 436 3.64 -9.74 -9.26
CA ALA A 436 4.09 -10.33 -10.54
C ALA A 436 2.99 -10.60 -11.60
N SER A 437 1.73 -10.83 -11.22
CA SER A 437 0.63 -10.98 -12.19
C SER A 437 0.26 -9.68 -12.92
N SER A 438 0.68 -8.51 -12.40
CA SER A 438 0.40 -7.23 -13.03
C SER A 438 1.28 -6.99 -14.26
N THR A 439 0.65 -6.64 -15.38
CA THR A 439 1.35 -6.28 -16.62
C THR A 439 2.31 -5.10 -16.43
N THR A 440 1.99 -4.16 -15.52
CA THR A 440 2.88 -3.06 -15.13
C THR A 440 4.17 -3.57 -14.46
N HIS A 441 4.08 -4.54 -13.55
CA HIS A 441 5.25 -5.10 -12.84
C HIS A 441 6.24 -5.68 -13.86
N LEU A 442 5.74 -6.52 -14.78
CA LEU A 442 6.54 -7.15 -15.82
C LEU A 442 7.17 -6.11 -16.77
N ALA A 443 6.38 -5.18 -17.31
CA ALA A 443 6.88 -4.15 -18.22
C ALA A 443 7.96 -3.26 -17.58
N LYS A 444 7.90 -3.10 -16.25
CA LYS A 444 8.92 -2.37 -15.46
C LYS A 444 10.20 -3.18 -15.24
N ARG A 445 10.12 -4.49 -14.96
CA ARG A 445 11.32 -5.35 -14.89
C ARG A 445 12.08 -5.41 -16.22
N LEU A 446 11.37 -5.28 -17.35
CA LEU A 446 11.94 -5.34 -18.69
C LEU A 446 12.67 -4.04 -19.13
N ASN A 447 12.48 -2.93 -18.41
CA ASN A 447 13.17 -1.66 -18.68
C ASN A 447 13.45 -0.91 -17.35
N PRO A 448 14.47 -1.35 -16.58
CA PRO A 448 14.83 -0.72 -15.31
C PRO A 448 15.47 0.67 -15.51
N GLY A 449 16.02 0.96 -16.69
CA GLY A 449 16.69 2.22 -17.02
C GLY A 449 15.76 3.41 -17.31
N SER A 450 14.45 3.19 -17.46
CA SER A 450 13.51 4.29 -17.75
C SER A 450 13.40 5.25 -16.56
N THR A 451 13.97 6.45 -16.68
CA THR A 451 13.91 7.50 -15.64
C THR A 451 12.50 8.03 -15.38
N ASN A 452 11.51 7.59 -16.16
CA ASN A 452 10.19 8.17 -16.27
C ASN A 452 9.14 7.50 -15.34
N LEU A 453 9.51 6.40 -14.66
CA LEU A 453 8.64 5.44 -13.93
C LEU A 453 7.60 6.01 -12.94
N ALA A 454 7.68 7.29 -12.57
CA ALA A 454 6.61 8.01 -11.87
C ALA A 454 5.32 8.21 -12.70
N TRP A 455 5.32 7.91 -14.02
CA TRP A 455 4.13 8.04 -14.87
C TRP A 455 3.02 7.02 -14.55
N ASP A 456 3.36 5.78 -14.19
CA ASP A 456 2.37 4.71 -13.95
C ASP A 456 1.51 4.97 -12.69
N VAL A 457 1.98 5.87 -11.80
CA VAL A 457 1.30 6.34 -10.58
C VAL A 457 0.60 7.69 -10.80
N ARG A 458 0.53 8.21 -12.04
CA ARG A 458 -0.25 9.41 -12.36
C ARG A 458 -1.72 9.03 -12.60
N PRO A 459 -2.68 9.67 -11.91
CA PRO A 459 -4.08 9.58 -12.30
C PRO A 459 -4.36 10.44 -13.54
N LEU A 460 -5.53 10.24 -14.16
CA LEU A 460 -6.01 11.02 -15.32
C LEU A 460 -6.50 12.45 -14.95
N TYR A 461 -5.87 13.11 -13.98
CA TYR A 461 -6.09 14.51 -13.59
C TYR A 461 -4.87 15.02 -12.82
N ASP A 462 -4.56 16.30 -12.92
CA ASP A 462 -3.31 16.82 -12.36
C ASP A 462 -3.42 17.27 -10.90
N ASP A 463 -4.60 17.71 -10.46
CA ASP A 463 -4.86 18.18 -9.09
C ASP A 463 -5.48 17.11 -8.16
N PRO A 464 -4.77 16.59 -7.15
CA PRO A 464 -5.34 15.68 -6.16
C PRO A 464 -6.31 16.35 -5.19
N SER A 465 -6.28 17.68 -5.05
CA SER A 465 -7.15 18.41 -4.12
C SER A 465 -8.61 18.43 -4.60
N SER A 466 -8.85 18.34 -5.90
CA SER A 466 -10.16 18.19 -6.54
C SER A 466 -10.97 16.96 -6.09
N LEU A 467 -10.34 15.94 -5.49
CA LEU A 467 -11.04 14.81 -4.85
C LEU A 467 -11.36 15.01 -3.37
N LYS A 468 -10.87 16.08 -2.72
CA LYS A 468 -11.26 16.43 -1.34
C LYS A 468 -12.73 16.84 -1.35
N ARG A 469 -13.56 16.26 -0.46
CA ARG A 469 -15.00 16.59 -0.29
C ARG A 469 -15.16 18.13 -0.09
N PRO A 470 -15.67 18.90 -1.06
CA PRO A 470 -15.74 20.36 -0.94
C PRO A 470 -16.82 20.79 0.06
N ILE A 471 -16.52 21.82 0.86
CA ILE A 471 -17.33 22.24 2.02
C ILE A 471 -18.68 22.89 1.59
N GLY A 472 -18.77 23.41 0.35
CA GLY A 472 -19.98 24.08 -0.15
C GLY A 472 -21.12 23.11 -0.52
N ALA A 473 -22.31 23.37 -0.01
CA ALA A 473 -23.52 22.53 -0.15
C ALA A 473 -24.20 22.57 -1.54
N SER A 474 -23.54 23.08 -2.59
CA SER A 474 -24.11 23.14 -3.94
C SER A 474 -24.21 21.76 -4.59
N LEU A 475 -25.42 21.41 -5.02
CA LEU A 475 -25.67 20.26 -5.91
C LEU A 475 -25.12 20.56 -7.32
N PRO A 476 -24.64 19.55 -8.06
CA PRO A 476 -24.23 19.75 -9.45
C PRO A 476 -25.46 20.00 -10.33
N GLN A 477 -25.33 20.89 -11.32
CA GLN A 477 -26.36 21.01 -12.36
C GLN A 477 -26.43 19.69 -13.14
N LEU A 478 -27.56 18.99 -13.05
CA LEU A 478 -27.80 17.75 -13.76
C LEU A 478 -28.00 18.00 -15.27
N PRO A 479 -27.65 17.05 -16.15
CA PRO A 479 -27.99 17.11 -17.57
C PRO A 479 -29.53 17.10 -17.79
N PRO A 480 -30.06 17.44 -18.97
CA PRO A 480 -31.47 17.22 -19.29
C PRO A 480 -31.88 15.75 -19.08
N PHE A 481 -33.11 15.50 -18.61
CA PHE A 481 -33.61 14.16 -18.25
C PHE A 481 -33.41 13.12 -19.37
N GLU A 482 -33.87 13.43 -20.58
CA GLU A 482 -33.69 12.59 -21.78
C GLU A 482 -32.22 12.48 -22.26
N PHE A 483 -31.30 13.31 -21.76
CA PHE A 483 -29.87 13.10 -21.95
C PHE A 483 -29.32 12.15 -20.89
N ALA A 484 -29.73 12.27 -19.62
CA ALA A 484 -29.37 11.31 -18.56
C ALA A 484 -29.81 9.87 -18.89
N LYS A 485 -31.02 9.67 -19.43
CA LYS A 485 -31.50 8.35 -19.90
C LYS A 485 -30.59 7.77 -20.99
N ARG A 486 -30.13 8.58 -21.93
CA ARG A 486 -29.16 8.15 -22.97
C ARG A 486 -27.77 7.86 -22.38
N LEU A 487 -27.30 8.64 -21.42
CA LEU A 487 -26.03 8.40 -20.72
C LEU A 487 -26.07 7.07 -19.93
N PHE A 488 -27.21 6.70 -19.35
CA PHE A 488 -27.40 5.36 -18.78
C PHE A 488 -27.24 4.27 -19.84
N TRP A 489 -27.92 4.36 -20.98
CA TRP A 489 -27.79 3.31 -22.02
C TRP A 489 -26.35 3.19 -22.56
N VAL A 490 -25.59 4.30 -22.65
CA VAL A 490 -24.15 4.27 -22.94
C VAL A 490 -23.37 3.54 -21.85
N GLN A 491 -23.56 3.89 -20.57
CA GLN A 491 -22.94 3.17 -19.44
C GLN A 491 -23.31 1.67 -19.45
N TYR A 492 -24.56 1.36 -19.75
CA TYR A 492 -25.12 0.01 -19.69
C TYR A 492 -24.52 -0.91 -20.77
N ALA A 493 -24.27 -0.38 -21.98
CA ALA A 493 -23.63 -1.12 -23.07
C ALA A 493 -22.16 -1.53 -22.76
N TYR A 494 -21.46 -0.79 -21.90
CA TYR A 494 -20.05 -1.04 -21.57
C TYR A 494 -19.86 -1.85 -20.28
N ILE A 495 -20.68 -1.63 -19.25
CA ILE A 495 -20.56 -2.31 -17.94
C ILE A 495 -21.88 -2.85 -17.36
N GLY A 496 -23.03 -2.50 -17.94
CA GLY A 496 -24.35 -2.89 -17.43
C GLY A 496 -24.66 -4.38 -17.52
N THR A 497 -24.09 -5.10 -18.48
CA THR A 497 -24.33 -6.55 -18.63
C THR A 497 -23.18 -7.43 -18.11
N ILE A 498 -21.94 -6.93 -18.05
CA ILE A 498 -20.82 -7.65 -17.39
C ILE A 498 -20.77 -7.44 -15.87
N PHE A 499 -21.36 -6.36 -15.34
CA PHE A 499 -21.42 -6.09 -13.88
C PHE A 499 -22.83 -5.78 -13.34
N SER A 500 -23.89 -5.72 -14.15
CA SER A 500 -25.32 -5.77 -13.73
C SER A 500 -25.74 -5.13 -12.38
N LEU A 501 -25.16 -3.99 -12.03
CA LEU A 501 -25.34 -3.31 -10.74
C LEU A 501 -26.72 -2.64 -10.62
N ILE A 502 -27.41 -2.42 -11.73
CA ILE A 502 -28.77 -1.86 -11.77
C ILE A 502 -29.48 -2.32 -13.05
N GLN A 503 -30.81 -2.49 -12.99
CA GLN A 503 -31.65 -2.78 -14.14
C GLN A 503 -32.24 -1.49 -14.74
N PRO A 504 -32.54 -1.44 -16.07
CA PRO A 504 -33.06 -0.24 -16.72
C PRO A 504 -34.31 0.38 -16.07
N MET A 505 -35.30 -0.43 -15.70
CA MET A 505 -36.54 0.06 -15.06
C MET A 505 -36.26 0.72 -13.71
N VAL A 506 -35.50 0.05 -12.84
CA VAL A 506 -35.08 0.56 -11.53
C VAL A 506 -34.21 1.83 -11.65
N PHE A 507 -33.41 1.95 -12.72
CA PHE A 507 -32.69 3.20 -13.00
C PHE A 507 -33.64 4.32 -13.44
N GLU A 508 -34.62 4.05 -14.30
CA GLU A 508 -35.58 5.07 -14.77
C GLU A 508 -36.43 5.62 -13.63
N GLU A 509 -36.90 4.77 -12.71
CA GLU A 509 -37.57 5.17 -11.46
C GLU A 509 -36.66 6.01 -10.55
N ARG A 510 -35.41 5.57 -10.34
CA ARG A 510 -34.40 6.32 -9.54
C ARG A 510 -34.04 7.65 -10.19
N LEU A 511 -34.04 7.75 -11.51
CA LEU A 511 -33.80 8.98 -12.25
C LEU A 511 -34.98 9.96 -12.10
N ASP A 512 -36.21 9.49 -12.24
CA ASP A 512 -37.41 10.31 -12.05
C ASP A 512 -37.44 10.94 -10.64
N LEU A 513 -37.19 10.12 -9.61
CA LEU A 513 -37.06 10.57 -8.23
C LEU A 513 -35.97 11.64 -8.05
N VAL A 514 -34.82 11.50 -8.71
CA VAL A 514 -33.70 12.46 -8.64
C VAL A 514 -34.00 13.80 -9.34
N TYR A 515 -34.91 13.82 -10.30
CA TYR A 515 -35.27 15.04 -11.06
C TYR A 515 -36.52 15.75 -10.51
N HIS A 516 -37.50 15.00 -10.00
CA HIS A 516 -38.78 15.56 -9.57
C HIS A 516 -38.95 15.71 -8.04
N LYS A 517 -38.09 15.08 -7.24
CA LYS A 517 -38.09 15.19 -5.77
C LYS A 517 -36.83 15.90 -5.26
N PRO A 518 -36.92 16.88 -4.33
CA PRO A 518 -35.73 17.47 -3.70
C PRO A 518 -34.97 16.41 -2.89
N LEU A 519 -33.63 16.49 -2.92
CA LEU A 519 -32.77 15.55 -2.21
C LEU A 519 -32.88 15.74 -0.69
N ASP A 520 -33.27 14.67 0.00
CA ASP A 520 -33.20 14.58 1.45
C ASP A 520 -31.80 14.12 1.89
N PHE A 521 -31.03 15.06 2.44
CA PHE A 521 -29.67 14.82 2.97
C PHE A 521 -29.65 14.00 4.28
N SER A 522 -30.80 13.83 4.94
CA SER A 522 -30.93 12.97 6.12
C SER A 522 -31.28 11.53 5.75
N HIS A 523 -32.02 11.32 4.66
CA HIS A 523 -32.42 10.00 4.23
C HIS A 523 -31.33 9.33 3.37
N ARG A 524 -30.58 8.46 4.04
CA ARG A 524 -29.43 7.74 3.48
C ARG A 524 -29.69 7.05 2.14
N GLU A 525 -30.85 6.43 1.94
CA GLU A 525 -31.16 5.77 0.66
C GLU A 525 -31.37 6.79 -0.47
N SER A 526 -31.97 7.96 -0.22
CA SER A 526 -32.01 9.04 -1.22
C SER A 526 -30.62 9.57 -1.55
N CYS A 527 -29.73 9.68 -0.56
CA CYS A 527 -28.33 10.04 -0.81
C CYS A 527 -27.60 8.99 -1.67
N LEU A 528 -27.79 7.70 -1.38
CA LEU A 528 -27.21 6.61 -2.18
C LEU A 528 -27.80 6.51 -3.60
N VAL A 529 -29.10 6.74 -3.77
CA VAL A 529 -29.76 6.81 -5.09
C VAL A 529 -29.20 8.00 -5.90
N TYR A 530 -29.06 9.17 -5.29
CA TYR A 530 -28.47 10.35 -5.93
C TYR A 530 -26.99 10.10 -6.29
N CYS A 531 -26.23 9.43 -5.40
CA CYS A 531 -24.87 8.98 -5.67
C CYS A 531 -24.81 8.04 -6.90
N GLN A 532 -25.64 7.00 -6.93
CA GLN A 532 -25.69 6.04 -8.04
C GLN A 532 -26.03 6.71 -9.36
N THR A 533 -27.01 7.63 -9.38
CA THR A 533 -27.39 8.40 -10.57
C THR A 533 -26.25 9.29 -11.06
N LEU A 534 -25.52 9.97 -10.17
CA LEU A 534 -24.32 10.73 -10.54
C LEU A 534 -23.20 9.82 -11.08
N LEU A 535 -23.00 8.63 -10.54
CA LEU A 535 -22.00 7.67 -11.01
C LEU A 535 -22.37 7.14 -12.41
N VAL A 536 -23.62 6.76 -12.66
CA VAL A 536 -24.12 6.37 -13.98
C VAL A 536 -23.92 7.49 -15.01
N ILE A 537 -24.25 8.74 -14.67
CA ILE A 537 -24.00 9.91 -15.53
C ILE A 537 -22.49 10.12 -15.78
N SER A 538 -21.64 9.86 -14.78
CA SER A 538 -20.17 9.96 -14.91
C SER A 538 -19.63 8.93 -15.92
N PHE A 539 -20.05 7.66 -15.81
CA PHE A 539 -19.68 6.60 -16.75
C PHE A 539 -20.24 6.83 -18.15
N GLY A 540 -21.50 7.26 -18.25
CA GLY A 540 -22.13 7.55 -19.54
C GLY A 540 -21.39 8.63 -20.31
N LEU A 541 -20.90 9.68 -19.63
CA LEU A 541 -20.08 10.71 -20.27
C LEU A 541 -18.69 10.22 -20.65
N MET A 542 -18.05 9.45 -19.75
CA MET A 542 -16.72 8.86 -19.97
C MET A 542 -16.66 7.89 -21.16
N TYR A 543 -17.79 7.27 -21.51
CA TYR A 543 -17.93 6.36 -22.66
C TYR A 543 -18.73 6.95 -23.84
N SER A 544 -19.16 8.23 -23.77
CA SER A 544 -19.78 8.94 -24.92
C SER A 544 -18.88 10.00 -25.57
N VAL A 545 -17.89 10.51 -24.83
CA VAL A 545 -17.01 11.59 -25.31
C VAL A 545 -15.67 10.98 -25.72
N ASN A 546 -15.40 10.89 -27.02
CA ASN A 546 -14.22 10.19 -27.56
C ASN A 546 -12.94 11.05 -27.65
N GLN A 547 -12.97 12.34 -27.30
CA GLN A 547 -11.78 13.20 -27.24
C GLN A 547 -11.97 14.25 -26.14
N TRP A 548 -10.92 14.51 -25.37
CA TRP A 548 -10.94 15.45 -24.25
C TRP A 548 -9.58 16.10 -24.06
N ILE A 549 -9.58 17.42 -23.86
CA ILE A 549 -8.39 18.23 -23.58
C ILE A 549 -8.78 19.18 -22.44
N GLY A 550 -8.10 19.06 -21.30
CA GLY A 550 -8.34 19.88 -20.11
C GLY A 550 -7.58 19.35 -18.90
N GLU A 551 -7.62 20.09 -17.79
CA GLU A 551 -6.86 19.76 -16.56
C GLU A 551 -7.77 19.17 -15.45
N GLU A 552 -9.09 19.33 -15.60
CA GLU A 552 -10.08 18.99 -14.56
C GLU A 552 -10.39 17.50 -14.37
N GLY A 553 -9.83 16.61 -15.19
CA GLY A 553 -10.12 15.17 -15.25
C GLY A 553 -11.16 14.76 -16.31
N PRO A 554 -11.26 13.45 -16.64
CA PRO A 554 -11.91 12.96 -17.85
C PRO A 554 -13.42 13.25 -17.91
N PRO A 555 -14.05 13.11 -19.09
CA PRO A 555 -15.48 13.37 -19.26
C PRO A 555 -16.35 12.67 -18.20
N GLY A 556 -17.17 13.46 -17.50
CA GLY A 556 -18.00 13.00 -16.39
C GLY A 556 -17.38 13.15 -14.99
N PHE A 557 -16.07 13.37 -14.85
CA PHE A 557 -15.37 13.42 -13.56
C PHE A 557 -15.94 14.47 -12.58
N LYS A 558 -16.53 15.57 -13.07
CA LYS A 558 -17.25 16.53 -12.21
C LYS A 558 -18.41 15.89 -11.44
N TYR A 559 -19.17 14.98 -12.06
CA TYR A 559 -20.27 14.29 -11.40
C TYR A 559 -19.75 13.22 -10.42
N PHE A 560 -18.62 12.58 -10.73
CA PHE A 560 -17.91 11.69 -9.81
C PHE A 560 -17.42 12.44 -8.55
N LYS A 561 -16.78 13.60 -8.72
CA LYS A 561 -16.39 14.52 -7.62
C LYS A 561 -17.57 14.85 -6.69
N HIS A 562 -18.78 15.03 -7.23
CA HIS A 562 -19.99 15.23 -6.43
C HIS A 562 -20.54 13.92 -5.84
N ALA A 563 -20.49 12.80 -6.55
CA ALA A 563 -20.98 11.50 -6.07
C ALA A 563 -20.30 11.07 -4.75
N LEU A 564 -18.98 11.25 -4.63
CA LEU A 564 -18.20 10.91 -3.43
C LEU A 564 -18.61 11.67 -2.15
N ARG A 565 -19.40 12.75 -2.29
CA ARG A 565 -19.97 13.49 -1.15
C ARG A 565 -21.16 12.78 -0.50
N PHE A 566 -21.85 11.91 -1.25
CA PHE A 566 -23.08 11.23 -0.82
C PHE A 566 -22.84 9.78 -0.36
N LEU A 567 -21.57 9.35 -0.31
CA LEU A 567 -21.19 8.07 0.29
C LEU A 567 -21.37 8.15 1.81
N PRO A 568 -22.17 7.25 2.42
CA PRO A 568 -22.20 7.03 3.86
C PRO A 568 -20.80 6.75 4.43
N ASP A 569 -20.62 6.99 5.72
CA ASP A 569 -19.33 6.76 6.36
C ASP A 569 -19.11 5.24 6.61
N ILE A 570 -17.84 4.80 6.60
CA ILE A 570 -17.46 3.37 6.45
C ILE A 570 -17.91 2.42 7.58
N HIS A 571 -18.49 2.96 8.65
CA HIS A 571 -19.01 2.23 9.81
C HIS A 571 -20.54 2.21 9.86
N GLU A 572 -21.24 2.83 8.90
CA GLU A 572 -22.69 2.73 8.76
C GLU A 572 -23.11 1.33 8.25
N GLU A 573 -24.31 0.88 8.62
CA GLU A 573 -24.86 -0.44 8.29
C GLU A 573 -24.81 -0.77 6.78
N GLY A 574 -24.57 -2.02 6.38
CA GLY A 574 -24.54 -2.39 4.96
C GLY A 574 -25.90 -2.25 4.24
N SER A 575 -25.90 -2.06 2.92
CA SER A 575 -27.08 -2.29 2.09
C SER A 575 -26.69 -2.73 0.67
N ILE A 576 -27.58 -3.43 -0.04
CA ILE A 576 -27.31 -3.88 -1.42
C ILE A 576 -27.05 -2.67 -2.34
N LEU A 577 -27.82 -1.59 -2.18
CA LEU A 577 -27.58 -0.33 -2.90
C LEU A 577 -26.19 0.27 -2.57
N PHE A 578 -25.73 0.16 -1.33
CA PHE A 578 -24.39 0.65 -0.98
C PHE A 578 -23.29 -0.20 -1.61
N VAL A 579 -23.46 -1.53 -1.71
CA VAL A 579 -22.58 -2.41 -2.49
C VAL A 579 -22.60 -2.04 -3.98
N GLU A 580 -23.78 -1.84 -4.58
CA GLU A 580 -23.94 -1.38 -5.98
C GLU A 580 -23.15 -0.08 -6.22
N VAL A 581 -23.27 0.91 -5.32
CA VAL A 581 -22.58 2.21 -5.37
C VAL A 581 -21.06 2.06 -5.19
N LEU A 582 -20.60 1.25 -4.22
CA LEU A 582 -19.17 1.05 -3.97
C LEU A 582 -18.47 0.35 -5.14
N CYS A 583 -19.13 -0.60 -5.83
CA CYS A 583 -18.63 -1.19 -7.07
C CYS A 583 -18.42 -0.14 -8.18
N TYR A 584 -19.39 0.76 -8.38
CA TYR A 584 -19.24 1.88 -9.32
C TYR A 584 -18.08 2.80 -8.93
N VAL A 585 -17.91 3.14 -7.65
CA VAL A 585 -16.80 3.98 -7.17
C VAL A 585 -15.45 3.30 -7.36
N ALA A 586 -15.32 2.02 -7.00
CA ALA A 586 -14.09 1.25 -7.17
C ALA A 586 -13.67 1.18 -8.64
N TYR A 587 -14.60 0.84 -9.54
CA TYR A 587 -14.31 0.77 -10.96
C TYR A 587 -13.98 2.15 -11.54
N TYR A 588 -14.65 3.24 -11.12
CA TYR A 588 -14.31 4.58 -11.60
C TYR A 588 -12.93 5.03 -11.10
N MET A 589 -12.56 4.74 -9.85
CA MET A 589 -11.19 4.94 -9.35
C MET A 589 -10.15 4.17 -10.19
N GLN A 590 -10.46 2.95 -10.63
CA GLN A 590 -9.57 2.19 -11.51
C GLN A 590 -9.41 2.86 -12.89
N ASN A 591 -10.49 3.36 -13.50
CA ASN A 591 -10.42 4.10 -14.77
C ASN A 591 -9.58 5.38 -14.62
N LEU A 592 -9.61 6.03 -13.45
CA LEU A 592 -8.75 7.17 -13.10
C LEU A 592 -7.30 6.77 -12.76
N ASN A 593 -6.90 5.51 -12.93
CA ASN A 593 -5.61 4.94 -12.52
C ASN A 593 -5.27 5.13 -11.01
N ARG A 594 -6.29 5.21 -10.15
CA ARG A 594 -6.15 5.25 -8.67
C ARG A 594 -6.29 3.84 -8.08
N ARG A 595 -5.37 2.94 -8.45
CA ARG A 595 -5.42 1.49 -8.18
C ARG A 595 -5.62 1.15 -6.70
N ASP A 596 -4.86 1.77 -5.79
CA ASP A 596 -4.98 1.52 -4.35
C ASP A 596 -6.37 1.89 -3.81
N ALA A 597 -6.94 3.00 -4.30
CA ALA A 597 -8.30 3.41 -3.94
C ALA A 597 -9.34 2.45 -4.52
N ALA A 598 -9.16 1.99 -5.76
CA ALA A 598 -10.03 0.98 -6.37
C ALA A 598 -10.03 -0.33 -5.56
N PHE A 599 -8.86 -0.82 -5.16
CA PHE A 599 -8.69 -2.00 -4.32
C PHE A 599 -9.35 -1.84 -2.94
N LEU A 600 -9.16 -0.69 -2.28
CA LEU A 600 -9.80 -0.41 -0.99
C LEU A 600 -11.32 -0.31 -1.09
N TYR A 601 -11.86 0.35 -2.13
CA TYR A 601 -13.32 0.46 -2.32
C TYR A 601 -13.96 -0.89 -2.71
N ILE A 602 -13.32 -1.73 -3.53
CA ILE A 602 -13.88 -3.05 -3.86
C ILE A 602 -13.80 -4.02 -2.66
N GLY A 603 -12.71 -3.99 -1.89
CA GLY A 603 -12.58 -4.76 -0.66
C GLY A 603 -13.63 -4.36 0.40
N LEU A 604 -13.99 -3.08 0.48
CA LEU A 604 -15.11 -2.61 1.31
C LEU A 604 -16.46 -3.11 0.78
N ALA A 605 -16.70 -3.03 -0.53
CA ALA A 605 -17.92 -3.52 -1.16
C ALA A 605 -18.12 -5.03 -0.93
N LEU A 606 -17.06 -5.84 -1.09
CA LEU A 606 -17.14 -7.29 -0.91
C LEU A 606 -17.32 -7.68 0.55
N ARG A 607 -16.61 -7.06 1.50
CA ARG A 607 -16.82 -7.31 2.94
C ARG A 607 -18.25 -6.95 3.37
N MET A 608 -18.81 -5.87 2.82
CA MET A 608 -20.21 -5.50 3.02
C MET A 608 -21.18 -6.52 2.41
N ALA A 609 -20.91 -7.02 1.19
CA ALA A 609 -21.68 -8.07 0.56
C ALA A 609 -21.64 -9.40 1.34
N ILE A 610 -20.48 -9.75 1.90
CA ILE A 610 -20.32 -10.90 2.81
C ILE A 610 -21.16 -10.70 4.07
N SER A 611 -21.05 -9.53 4.73
CA SER A 611 -21.82 -9.19 5.94
C SER A 611 -23.34 -9.13 5.72
N LEU A 612 -23.80 -8.86 4.50
CA LEU A 612 -25.22 -8.90 4.09
C LEU A 612 -25.70 -10.31 3.70
N GLY A 613 -24.82 -11.32 3.77
CA GLY A 613 -25.11 -12.68 3.34
C GLY A 613 -25.35 -12.83 1.84
N LEU A 614 -24.78 -11.96 1.00
CA LEU A 614 -24.94 -12.04 -0.47
C LEU A 614 -24.16 -13.20 -1.10
N HIS A 615 -23.22 -13.79 -0.36
CA HIS A 615 -22.41 -14.94 -0.78
C HIS A 615 -23.11 -16.31 -0.58
N GLN A 616 -24.32 -16.31 0.00
CA GLN A 616 -25.13 -17.51 0.29
C GLN A 616 -26.50 -17.41 -0.38
N GLU A 617 -27.03 -18.52 -0.89
CA GLU A 617 -28.41 -18.58 -1.39
C GLU A 617 -29.42 -18.48 -0.23
N VAL A 618 -30.59 -17.88 -0.45
CA VAL A 618 -31.57 -17.61 0.62
C VAL A 618 -32.89 -18.33 0.35
N SER A 619 -33.17 -19.38 1.13
CA SER A 619 -34.38 -20.21 1.00
C SER A 619 -35.65 -19.63 1.65
N ASP A 620 -35.64 -18.36 2.06
CA ASP A 620 -36.78 -17.69 2.70
C ASP A 620 -37.93 -17.47 1.68
N PRO A 621 -39.12 -18.07 1.89
CA PRO A 621 -40.26 -17.89 0.99
C PRO A 621 -40.89 -16.49 1.02
N LEU A 622 -40.54 -15.63 2.00
CA LEU A 622 -41.00 -14.25 2.06
C LEU A 622 -40.24 -13.33 1.08
N ILE A 623 -39.06 -13.73 0.64
CA ILE A 623 -38.26 -12.97 -0.34
C ILE A 623 -38.74 -13.29 -1.76
N THR A 624 -38.88 -12.27 -2.60
CA THR A 624 -39.30 -12.47 -4.00
C THR A 624 -38.19 -13.09 -4.86
N GLU A 625 -38.55 -13.70 -5.99
CA GLU A 625 -37.53 -14.20 -6.94
C GLU A 625 -36.76 -13.04 -7.63
N GLU A 626 -37.35 -11.85 -7.68
CA GLU A 626 -36.68 -10.64 -8.15
C GLU A 626 -35.61 -10.17 -7.16
N ASP A 627 -35.94 -10.13 -5.86
CA ASP A 627 -35.01 -9.79 -4.78
C ASP A 627 -33.86 -10.82 -4.68
N ARG A 628 -34.16 -12.13 -4.75
CA ARG A 628 -33.13 -13.17 -4.84
C ARG A 628 -32.22 -12.93 -6.05
N ASN A 629 -32.79 -12.64 -7.22
CA ASN A 629 -31.97 -12.35 -8.39
C ASN A 629 -31.21 -11.01 -8.30
N ARG A 630 -31.70 -10.00 -7.56
CA ARG A 630 -30.92 -8.79 -7.22
C ARG A 630 -29.74 -9.14 -6.31
N ARG A 631 -29.92 -9.98 -5.29
CA ARG A 631 -28.83 -10.48 -4.42
C ARG A 631 -27.78 -11.24 -5.25
N ARG A 632 -28.21 -12.21 -6.09
CA ARG A 632 -27.32 -12.98 -6.98
C ARG A 632 -26.53 -12.10 -7.94
N ARG A 633 -27.17 -11.13 -8.61
CA ARG A 633 -26.46 -10.19 -9.49
C ARG A 633 -25.46 -9.37 -8.69
N ALA A 634 -25.89 -8.68 -7.64
CA ALA A 634 -25.02 -7.83 -6.82
C ALA A 634 -23.78 -8.59 -6.30
N TRP A 635 -23.94 -9.85 -5.89
CA TRP A 635 -22.84 -10.73 -5.51
C TRP A 635 -21.87 -11.01 -6.67
N TRP A 636 -22.35 -11.62 -7.76
CA TRP A 636 -21.47 -12.04 -8.86
C TRP A 636 -20.74 -10.86 -9.52
N SER A 637 -21.35 -9.67 -9.47
CA SER A 637 -20.73 -8.41 -9.89
C SER A 637 -19.60 -7.95 -8.98
N VAL A 638 -19.81 -7.89 -7.66
CA VAL A 638 -18.74 -7.48 -6.72
C VAL A 638 -17.60 -8.50 -6.68
N TYR A 639 -17.94 -9.79 -6.76
CA TYR A 639 -16.99 -10.90 -6.88
C TYR A 639 -16.13 -10.81 -8.15
N SER A 640 -16.75 -10.56 -9.32
CA SER A 640 -16.02 -10.46 -10.59
C SER A 640 -15.09 -9.25 -10.61
N LEU A 641 -15.53 -8.14 -10.03
CA LEU A 641 -14.76 -6.91 -9.93
C LEU A 641 -13.62 -7.01 -8.90
N ASP A 642 -13.82 -7.69 -7.75
CA ASP A 642 -12.74 -7.99 -6.78
C ASP A 642 -11.61 -8.78 -7.44
N ARG A 643 -11.94 -9.87 -8.15
CA ARG A 643 -10.94 -10.71 -8.83
C ARG A 643 -10.24 -9.97 -9.97
N LEU A 644 -10.98 -9.21 -10.77
CA LEU A 644 -10.42 -8.40 -11.85
C LEU A 644 -9.40 -7.37 -11.33
N LEU A 645 -9.75 -6.61 -10.29
CA LEU A 645 -8.89 -5.55 -9.74
C LEU A 645 -7.70 -6.13 -8.96
N SER A 646 -7.93 -7.18 -8.16
CA SER A 646 -6.87 -7.79 -7.34
C SER A 646 -5.83 -8.48 -8.22
N VAL A 647 -6.24 -9.36 -9.13
CA VAL A 647 -5.30 -10.13 -9.96
C VAL A 647 -4.55 -9.25 -10.96
N LYS A 648 -5.13 -8.17 -11.48
CA LYS A 648 -4.40 -7.23 -12.36
C LYS A 648 -3.48 -6.25 -11.62
N SER A 649 -3.59 -6.14 -10.29
CA SER A 649 -2.64 -5.42 -9.43
C SER A 649 -1.65 -6.32 -8.67
N GLY A 650 -1.82 -7.65 -8.74
CA GLY A 650 -1.03 -8.62 -7.98
C GLY A 650 -1.46 -8.80 -6.52
N ASN A 651 -2.55 -8.15 -6.11
CA ASN A 651 -3.11 -8.28 -4.77
C ASN A 651 -3.83 -9.63 -4.57
N PRO A 652 -3.91 -10.14 -3.32
CA PRO A 652 -4.75 -11.30 -3.01
C PRO A 652 -6.22 -11.05 -3.37
N ILE A 653 -6.90 -12.08 -3.87
CA ILE A 653 -8.36 -12.12 -3.93
C ILE A 653 -8.94 -12.15 -2.50
N THR A 654 -10.12 -11.57 -2.31
CA THR A 654 -10.66 -11.36 -0.95
C THR A 654 -11.45 -12.55 -0.40
N ILE A 655 -11.91 -13.48 -1.26
CA ILE A 655 -12.68 -14.69 -0.86
C ILE A 655 -12.39 -15.88 -1.79
N HIS A 656 -12.23 -17.08 -1.21
CA HIS A 656 -12.04 -18.33 -1.96
C HIS A 656 -13.40 -18.88 -2.44
N ASP A 657 -13.40 -19.75 -3.46
CA ASP A 657 -14.64 -20.28 -4.04
C ASP A 657 -15.40 -21.27 -3.15
N GLU A 658 -14.71 -21.89 -2.18
CA GLU A 658 -15.31 -22.86 -1.25
C GLU A 658 -16.27 -22.23 -0.22
N ASP A 659 -16.15 -20.93 0.04
CA ASP A 659 -17.04 -20.17 0.93
C ASP A 659 -18.38 -19.78 0.29
N ILE A 660 -18.55 -20.00 -1.03
CA ILE A 660 -19.61 -19.38 -1.85
C ILE A 660 -20.76 -20.37 -2.13
N GLY A 661 -21.91 -20.16 -1.49
CA GLY A 661 -23.10 -21.03 -1.58
C GLY A 661 -24.29 -20.45 -2.37
N ILE A 662 -24.10 -19.38 -3.15
CA ILE A 662 -25.16 -18.72 -3.95
C ILE A 662 -25.23 -19.22 -5.39
N THR A 663 -26.43 -19.24 -6.01
CA THR A 663 -26.60 -19.71 -7.40
C THR A 663 -26.40 -18.62 -8.45
N TRP A 664 -26.32 -19.02 -9.73
CA TRP A 664 -26.39 -18.09 -10.86
C TRP A 664 -27.74 -17.35 -10.93
N PRO A 665 -27.81 -16.12 -11.47
CA PRO A 665 -29.07 -15.41 -11.64
C PRO A 665 -29.96 -16.07 -12.71
N THR A 666 -31.24 -16.24 -12.40
CA THR A 666 -32.24 -16.98 -13.19
C THR A 666 -33.28 -16.07 -13.84
N THR A 667 -34.07 -16.60 -14.77
CA THR A 667 -35.37 -16.02 -15.15
C THR A 667 -36.37 -16.16 -14.01
N ALA A 668 -37.26 -15.17 -13.89
CA ALA A 668 -38.51 -15.36 -13.14
C ALA A 668 -39.39 -16.40 -13.86
N LEU A 669 -39.96 -17.34 -13.09
CA LEU A 669 -40.82 -18.40 -13.60
C LEU A 669 -42.02 -17.81 -14.37
N GLY A 670 -42.10 -18.09 -15.66
CA GLY A 670 -43.18 -17.63 -16.55
C GLY A 670 -42.83 -16.47 -17.49
N SER A 671 -41.64 -15.87 -17.40
CA SER A 671 -41.20 -14.92 -18.45
C SER A 671 -40.58 -15.66 -19.65
N ASN A 672 -41.06 -15.34 -20.86
CA ASN A 672 -40.49 -15.81 -22.12
C ASN A 672 -39.30 -14.95 -22.62
N SER A 673 -38.86 -13.96 -21.84
CA SER A 673 -37.70 -13.14 -22.16
C SER A 673 -36.39 -13.87 -21.84
N ASP A 674 -35.51 -14.05 -22.83
CA ASP A 674 -34.09 -14.40 -22.61
C ASP A 674 -33.46 -13.47 -21.55
N PRO A 675 -32.92 -13.99 -20.44
CA PRO A 675 -32.33 -13.19 -19.37
C PRO A 675 -30.94 -12.69 -19.75
N TRP A 676 -30.78 -12.15 -20.96
CA TRP A 676 -29.49 -11.92 -21.61
C TRP A 676 -28.43 -11.21 -20.73
N PRO A 677 -28.74 -10.16 -19.96
CA PRO A 677 -27.77 -9.56 -19.01
C PRO A 677 -27.26 -10.53 -17.94
N SER A 678 -28.10 -11.46 -17.44
CA SER A 678 -27.70 -12.52 -16.51
C SER A 678 -26.83 -13.56 -17.20
N THR A 679 -27.10 -13.88 -18.46
CA THR A 679 -26.29 -14.79 -19.29
C THR A 679 -24.88 -14.21 -19.50
N VAL A 680 -24.79 -12.93 -19.91
CA VAL A 680 -23.53 -12.19 -20.06
C VAL A 680 -22.77 -12.12 -18.73
N LEU A 681 -23.42 -11.71 -17.63
CA LEU A 681 -22.82 -11.69 -16.30
C LEU A 681 -22.30 -13.07 -15.89
N THR A 682 -23.06 -14.15 -16.13
CA THR A 682 -22.66 -15.52 -15.76
C THR A 682 -21.40 -15.95 -16.50
N HIS A 683 -21.31 -15.78 -17.82
CA HIS A 683 -20.12 -16.16 -18.58
C HIS A 683 -18.91 -15.26 -18.27
N TYR A 684 -19.11 -13.96 -18.01
CA TYR A 684 -18.04 -13.07 -17.54
C TYR A 684 -17.56 -13.44 -16.11
N THR A 685 -18.47 -13.89 -15.25
CA THR A 685 -18.17 -14.35 -13.88
C THR A 685 -17.40 -15.68 -13.89
N GLN A 686 -17.70 -16.59 -14.83
CA GLN A 686 -16.94 -17.82 -15.03
C GLN A 686 -15.49 -17.53 -15.44
N LEU A 687 -15.26 -16.60 -16.38
CA LEU A 687 -13.89 -16.13 -16.70
C LEU A 687 -13.22 -15.47 -15.50
N SER A 688 -13.96 -14.65 -14.74
CA SER A 688 -13.43 -14.00 -13.52
C SER A 688 -13.10 -15.01 -12.41
N ARG A 689 -13.79 -16.16 -12.36
CA ARG A 689 -13.43 -17.30 -11.51
C ARG A 689 -12.07 -17.88 -11.91
N ILE A 690 -11.88 -18.17 -13.21
CA ILE A 690 -10.62 -18.69 -13.75
C ILE A 690 -9.48 -17.68 -13.56
N LEU A 691 -9.72 -16.38 -13.73
CA LEU A 691 -8.73 -15.33 -13.42
C LEU A 691 -8.29 -15.36 -11.95
N GLY A 692 -9.22 -15.61 -11.02
CA GLY A 692 -8.90 -15.85 -9.61
C GLY A 692 -7.96 -17.04 -9.41
N ARG A 693 -8.26 -18.19 -10.05
CA ARG A 693 -7.39 -19.37 -10.04
C ARG A 693 -5.99 -19.06 -10.60
N ILE A 694 -5.90 -18.37 -11.74
CA ILE A 694 -4.63 -17.94 -12.34
C ILE A 694 -3.82 -17.11 -11.33
N GLY A 695 -4.42 -16.11 -10.70
CA GLY A 695 -3.76 -15.27 -9.71
C GLY A 695 -3.31 -16.02 -8.45
N GLU A 696 -4.03 -17.06 -8.04
CA GLU A 696 -3.72 -17.85 -6.83
C GLU A 696 -2.71 -18.98 -7.09
N GLU A 697 -2.88 -19.74 -8.16
CA GLU A 697 -2.12 -20.97 -8.48
C GLU A 697 -0.85 -20.74 -9.29
N ILE A 698 -0.78 -19.68 -10.10
CA ILE A 698 0.40 -19.38 -10.93
C ILE A 698 1.25 -18.27 -10.30
N TYR A 699 0.64 -17.19 -9.79
CA TYR A 699 1.37 -15.97 -9.39
C TYR A 699 1.49 -15.72 -7.89
N ARG A 700 1.04 -16.64 -7.02
CA ARG A 700 0.95 -16.36 -5.58
C ARG A 700 1.32 -17.53 -4.67
N LYS A 701 0.67 -18.67 -4.80
CA LYS A 701 1.19 -19.92 -4.20
C LYS A 701 2.35 -20.34 -5.08
N LYS A 702 3.60 -20.28 -4.59
CA LYS A 702 4.72 -20.93 -5.30
C LYS A 702 4.34 -22.39 -5.56
N PRO A 703 4.22 -22.84 -6.82
CA PRO A 703 4.13 -24.27 -7.12
C PRO A 703 5.34 -24.95 -6.49
N GLY A 704 5.16 -26.00 -5.68
CA GLY A 704 6.25 -26.62 -4.92
C GLY A 704 7.27 -27.41 -5.76
N SER A 705 7.10 -27.38 -7.09
CA SER A 705 7.95 -27.91 -8.15
C SER A 705 7.34 -27.49 -9.49
N GLY A 706 8.13 -27.50 -10.55
CA GLY A 706 7.69 -27.29 -11.94
C GLY A 706 6.57 -28.25 -12.34
N SER A 707 6.58 -29.49 -11.85
CA SER A 707 5.48 -30.45 -12.07
C SER A 707 4.13 -29.99 -11.48
N ASN A 708 4.12 -29.17 -10.42
CA ASN A 708 2.89 -28.56 -9.90
C ASN A 708 2.44 -27.39 -10.79
N LEU A 709 3.37 -26.60 -11.34
CA LEU A 709 3.07 -25.53 -12.30
C LEU A 709 2.44 -26.09 -13.59
N VAL A 710 3.01 -27.18 -14.12
CA VAL A 710 2.45 -27.96 -15.24
C VAL A 710 1.00 -28.36 -14.95
N ALA A 711 0.73 -28.94 -13.78
CA ALA A 711 -0.61 -29.40 -13.39
C ALA A 711 -1.63 -28.24 -13.26
N SER A 712 -1.22 -27.09 -12.71
CA SER A 712 -2.07 -25.90 -12.64
C SER A 712 -2.35 -25.31 -14.02
N VAL A 713 -1.35 -25.16 -14.89
CA VAL A 713 -1.53 -24.69 -16.28
C VAL A 713 -2.44 -25.63 -17.07
N GLN A 714 -2.24 -26.95 -16.96
CA GLN A 714 -3.11 -27.98 -17.54
C GLN A 714 -4.56 -27.83 -17.05
N SER A 715 -4.77 -27.66 -15.74
CA SER A 715 -6.09 -27.53 -15.12
C SER A 715 -6.82 -26.25 -15.56
N ILE A 716 -6.15 -25.10 -15.46
CA ILE A 716 -6.68 -23.79 -15.82
C ILE A 716 -7.05 -23.74 -17.30
N THR A 717 -6.21 -24.28 -18.18
CA THR A 717 -6.46 -24.19 -19.61
C THR A 717 -7.48 -25.24 -20.09
N ASN A 718 -7.64 -26.36 -19.36
CA ASN A 718 -8.80 -27.24 -19.51
C ASN A 718 -10.12 -26.54 -19.15
N ASP A 719 -10.15 -25.73 -18.08
CA ASP A 719 -11.32 -24.90 -17.71
C ASP A 719 -11.63 -23.86 -18.80
N LEU A 720 -10.62 -23.18 -19.34
CA LEU A 720 -10.77 -22.22 -20.46
C LEU A 720 -11.35 -22.90 -21.71
N SER A 721 -10.83 -24.08 -22.08
CA SER A 721 -11.38 -24.91 -23.16
C SER A 721 -12.77 -25.47 -22.86
N GLY A 722 -13.12 -25.67 -21.58
CA GLY A 722 -14.48 -25.98 -21.12
C GLY A 722 -15.44 -24.82 -21.36
N TRP A 723 -15.07 -23.63 -20.89
CA TRP A 723 -15.83 -22.39 -21.05
C TRP A 723 -16.04 -22.03 -22.53
N LEU A 724 -15.01 -22.13 -23.37
CA LEU A 724 -15.06 -21.79 -24.80
C LEU A 724 -16.07 -22.66 -25.58
N ARG A 725 -16.27 -23.91 -25.15
CA ARG A 725 -17.32 -24.81 -25.69
C ARG A 725 -18.72 -24.44 -25.21
N GLN A 726 -18.85 -23.87 -24.02
CA GLN A 726 -20.13 -23.52 -23.38
C GLN A 726 -20.63 -22.09 -23.69
N VAL A 727 -19.78 -21.16 -24.13
CA VAL A 727 -20.19 -19.78 -24.42
C VAL A 727 -21.24 -19.72 -25.55
N PRO A 728 -22.37 -18.99 -25.39
CA PRO A 728 -23.42 -18.89 -26.41
C PRO A 728 -22.93 -18.26 -27.71
N ASP A 729 -23.49 -18.68 -28.85
CA ASP A 729 -23.07 -18.21 -30.18
C ASP A 729 -23.17 -16.69 -30.35
N ARG A 730 -24.16 -16.03 -29.73
CA ARG A 730 -24.31 -14.57 -29.74
C ARG A 730 -23.19 -13.82 -28.99
N LEU A 731 -22.41 -14.50 -28.14
CA LEU A 731 -21.21 -13.99 -27.47
C LEU A 731 -19.90 -14.44 -28.13
N ARG A 732 -19.95 -15.38 -29.09
CA ARG A 732 -18.77 -15.74 -29.90
C ARG A 732 -18.44 -14.58 -30.84
N ILE A 733 -17.17 -14.50 -31.24
CA ILE A 733 -16.70 -13.62 -32.31
C ILE A 733 -16.38 -14.49 -33.51
N ASP A 734 -17.07 -14.24 -34.62
CA ASP A 734 -16.68 -14.73 -35.93
C ASP A 734 -15.73 -13.72 -36.58
N PHE A 735 -14.46 -14.09 -36.67
CA PHE A 735 -13.42 -13.25 -37.25
C PHE A 735 -13.62 -12.98 -38.75
N ALA A 736 -14.40 -13.79 -39.47
CA ALA A 736 -14.71 -13.59 -40.88
C ALA A 736 -15.78 -12.50 -41.14
N THR A 737 -16.61 -12.19 -40.14
CA THR A 737 -17.65 -11.13 -40.23
C THR A 737 -17.40 -9.93 -39.32
N LEU A 738 -16.31 -9.95 -38.55
CA LEU A 738 -15.96 -9.00 -37.48
C LEU A 738 -15.94 -7.52 -37.89
N ASP A 739 -15.49 -7.18 -39.10
CA ASP A 739 -15.54 -5.80 -39.63
C ASP A 739 -16.97 -5.30 -39.91
N THR A 740 -17.99 -6.17 -39.87
CA THR A 740 -19.40 -5.84 -40.13
C THR A 740 -20.33 -6.08 -38.94
N HIS A 741 -20.06 -7.10 -38.13
CA HIS A 741 -20.93 -7.55 -37.04
C HIS A 741 -20.13 -7.73 -35.75
N ILE A 742 -20.08 -6.67 -34.94
CA ILE A 742 -19.40 -6.65 -33.64
C ILE A 742 -20.32 -5.99 -32.60
N ASN A 743 -20.30 -6.49 -31.36
CA ASN A 743 -21.04 -5.91 -30.25
C ASN A 743 -20.17 -5.84 -28.99
N ARG A 744 -20.48 -4.90 -28.10
CA ARG A 744 -19.62 -4.61 -26.94
C ARG A 744 -19.55 -5.75 -25.91
N GLU A 745 -20.56 -6.60 -25.84
CA GLU A 745 -20.61 -7.71 -24.88
C GLU A 745 -19.67 -8.84 -25.33
N SER A 746 -19.73 -9.22 -26.61
CA SER A 746 -18.77 -10.14 -27.23
C SER A 746 -17.34 -9.61 -27.10
N VAL A 747 -17.10 -8.32 -27.39
CA VAL A 747 -15.78 -7.68 -27.20
C VAL A 747 -15.30 -7.85 -25.75
N SER A 748 -16.09 -7.41 -24.77
CA SER A 748 -15.72 -7.46 -23.35
C SER A 748 -15.43 -8.88 -22.83
N ILE A 749 -16.19 -9.88 -23.29
CA ILE A 749 -16.02 -11.28 -22.87
C ILE A 749 -14.84 -11.96 -23.56
N ASN A 750 -14.65 -11.77 -24.87
CA ASN A 750 -13.55 -12.43 -25.60
C ASN A 750 -12.19 -11.84 -25.20
N LEU A 751 -12.09 -10.52 -24.96
CA LEU A 751 -10.86 -9.91 -24.42
C LEU A 751 -10.51 -10.44 -23.02
N HIS A 752 -11.50 -10.67 -22.17
CA HIS A 752 -11.31 -11.27 -20.83
C HIS A 752 -10.82 -12.72 -20.95
N PHE A 753 -11.37 -13.50 -21.88
CA PHE A 753 -10.91 -14.85 -22.21
C PHE A 753 -9.46 -14.87 -22.69
N TYR A 754 -9.11 -14.08 -23.72
CA TYR A 754 -7.74 -14.02 -24.24
C TYR A 754 -6.75 -13.44 -23.21
N SER A 755 -7.17 -12.54 -22.32
CA SER A 755 -6.37 -12.11 -21.17
C SER A 755 -6.11 -13.24 -20.18
N CYS A 756 -7.06 -14.18 -19.98
CA CYS A 756 -6.84 -15.35 -19.14
C CYS A 756 -5.87 -16.35 -19.79
N VAL A 757 -6.00 -16.60 -21.10
CA VAL A 757 -5.03 -17.42 -21.87
C VAL A 757 -3.62 -16.81 -21.76
N ASN A 758 -3.47 -15.52 -22.04
CA ASN A 758 -2.19 -14.81 -21.95
C ASN A 758 -1.60 -14.86 -20.54
N MET A 759 -2.39 -14.62 -19.49
CA MET A 759 -1.90 -14.69 -18.11
C MET A 759 -1.58 -16.12 -17.65
N THR A 760 -2.16 -17.16 -18.27
CA THR A 760 -1.82 -18.56 -17.97
C THR A 760 -0.47 -18.95 -18.60
N ALA A 761 -0.23 -18.55 -19.85
CA ALA A 761 0.98 -18.91 -20.59
C ALA A 761 2.20 -17.98 -20.32
N ARG A 762 1.96 -16.75 -19.84
CA ARG A 762 2.99 -15.69 -19.69
C ARG A 762 4.31 -16.16 -19.05
N PRO A 763 4.37 -16.86 -17.90
CA PRO A 763 5.66 -17.23 -17.30
C PRO A 763 6.53 -18.10 -18.22
N LEU A 764 5.91 -19.10 -18.86
CA LEU A 764 6.56 -20.00 -19.82
C LEU A 764 7.06 -19.25 -21.07
N VAL A 765 6.22 -18.35 -21.62
CA VAL A 765 6.59 -17.54 -22.80
C VAL A 765 7.77 -16.64 -22.49
N PHE A 766 7.78 -15.97 -21.34
CA PHE A 766 8.85 -15.06 -20.96
C PHE A 766 10.16 -15.79 -20.62
N TYR A 767 10.10 -16.95 -19.96
CA TYR A 767 11.27 -17.81 -19.75
C TYR A 767 11.91 -18.27 -21.07
N VAL A 768 11.10 -18.70 -22.06
CA VAL A 768 11.61 -19.11 -23.37
C VAL A 768 12.18 -17.93 -24.16
N ILE A 769 11.57 -16.75 -24.09
CA ILE A 769 12.06 -15.49 -24.68
C ILE A 769 13.43 -15.11 -24.08
N GLN A 770 13.55 -15.10 -22.76
CA GLN A 770 14.81 -14.82 -22.06
C GLN A 770 15.91 -15.81 -22.48
N ARG A 771 15.65 -17.12 -22.35
CA ARG A 771 16.61 -18.19 -22.71
C ARG A 771 17.11 -18.08 -24.15
N ARG A 772 16.29 -17.58 -25.07
CA ARG A 772 16.70 -17.39 -26.47
C ARG A 772 17.52 -16.10 -26.67
N LEU A 773 17.14 -15.00 -26.03
CA LEU A 773 17.93 -13.75 -26.05
C LEU A 773 19.32 -13.98 -25.45
N ASP A 774 19.42 -14.70 -24.33
CA ASP A 774 20.69 -15.12 -23.74
C ASP A 774 21.55 -15.92 -24.74
N ALA A 775 20.95 -16.93 -25.41
CA ALA A 775 21.62 -17.72 -26.44
C ALA A 775 22.03 -16.90 -27.67
N GLU A 776 21.30 -15.83 -28.02
CA GLU A 776 21.69 -14.89 -29.08
C GLU A 776 22.89 -14.03 -28.64
N THR A 777 22.95 -13.55 -27.39
CA THR A 777 24.14 -12.82 -26.89
C THR A 777 25.40 -13.67 -26.84
N LEU A 778 25.25 -14.99 -26.63
CA LEU A 778 26.31 -16.01 -26.63
C LEU A 778 26.68 -16.53 -28.03
N GLY A 779 25.91 -16.17 -29.06
CA GLY A 779 26.12 -16.65 -30.43
C GLY A 779 25.79 -18.15 -30.63
N SER A 780 24.95 -18.72 -29.77
CA SER A 780 24.59 -20.14 -29.75
C SER A 780 23.09 -20.40 -29.99
N ALA A 781 22.34 -19.40 -30.44
CA ALA A 781 20.92 -19.53 -30.73
C ALA A 781 20.62 -20.34 -32.00
N THR A 782 19.52 -21.09 -31.96
CA THR A 782 18.96 -21.86 -33.08
C THR A 782 18.07 -20.97 -33.96
N GLU A 783 18.01 -21.24 -35.28
CA GLU A 783 17.14 -20.47 -36.19
C GLU A 783 15.66 -20.62 -35.82
N ASP A 784 15.20 -21.81 -35.45
CA ASP A 784 13.87 -22.02 -34.88
C ASP A 784 13.90 -21.95 -33.33
N TRP A 785 12.97 -21.22 -32.74
CA TRP A 785 12.77 -21.14 -31.29
C TRP A 785 12.13 -22.41 -30.70
N LYS A 786 11.52 -23.25 -31.55
CA LYS A 786 10.91 -24.52 -31.17
C LYS A 786 11.93 -25.65 -30.99
N GLU A 787 13.18 -25.47 -31.43
CA GLU A 787 14.25 -26.45 -31.22
C GLU A 787 14.59 -26.63 -29.72
N GLY A 788 14.69 -27.88 -29.29
CA GLY A 788 14.91 -28.20 -27.87
C GLY A 788 13.73 -27.83 -26.95
N LEU A 789 12.53 -27.59 -27.51
CA LEU A 789 11.29 -27.46 -26.75
C LEU A 789 10.36 -28.65 -26.98
N ALA A 790 9.57 -28.97 -25.96
CA ALA A 790 8.51 -29.96 -26.02
C ALA A 790 7.32 -29.52 -26.91
N PRO A 791 6.65 -30.42 -27.64
CA PRO A 791 5.49 -30.07 -28.47
C PRO A 791 4.36 -29.37 -27.71
N ASN A 792 4.04 -29.81 -26.48
CA ASN A 792 3.03 -29.13 -25.66
C ASN A 792 3.49 -27.74 -25.19
N THR A 793 4.79 -27.57 -24.91
CA THR A 793 5.38 -26.25 -24.53
C THR A 793 5.27 -25.27 -25.69
N VAL A 794 5.58 -25.72 -26.91
CA VAL A 794 5.38 -24.94 -28.14
C VAL A 794 3.91 -24.58 -28.34
N ALA A 795 2.99 -25.53 -28.14
CA ALA A 795 1.55 -25.29 -28.26
C ALA A 795 1.00 -24.24 -27.27
N VAL A 796 1.47 -24.24 -26.01
CA VAL A 796 1.12 -23.19 -25.02
C VAL A 796 1.58 -21.80 -25.50
N ILE A 797 2.79 -21.71 -26.06
CA ILE A 797 3.38 -20.46 -26.53
C ILE A 797 2.69 -19.94 -27.80
N ASP A 798 2.48 -20.79 -28.82
CA ASP A 798 1.73 -20.47 -30.04
C ASP A 798 0.30 -20.01 -29.70
N SER A 799 -0.32 -20.60 -28.66
CA SER A 799 -1.65 -20.21 -28.16
C SER A 799 -1.64 -18.82 -27.53
N CYS A 800 -0.59 -18.44 -26.80
CA CYS A 800 -0.43 -17.10 -26.23
C CYS A 800 -0.24 -16.04 -27.32
N ILE A 801 0.58 -16.33 -28.34
CA ILE A 801 0.79 -15.43 -29.49
C ILE A 801 -0.52 -15.24 -30.26
N THR A 802 -1.26 -16.33 -30.48
CA THR A 802 -2.59 -16.31 -31.11
C THR A 802 -3.60 -15.49 -30.28
N ALA A 803 -3.60 -15.62 -28.95
CA ALA A 803 -4.49 -14.86 -28.06
C ALA A 803 -4.15 -13.34 -28.04
N ALA A 804 -2.88 -12.95 -28.11
CA ALA A 804 -2.49 -11.55 -28.29
C ALA A 804 -2.90 -11.01 -29.67
N ARG A 805 -2.70 -11.76 -30.76
CA ARG A 805 -3.19 -11.40 -32.11
C ARG A 805 -4.70 -11.22 -32.16
N ALA A 806 -5.46 -12.16 -31.58
CA ALA A 806 -6.91 -12.09 -31.48
C ALA A 806 -7.37 -10.86 -30.67
N THR A 807 -6.69 -10.55 -29.57
CA THR A 807 -6.91 -9.33 -28.77
C THR A 807 -6.75 -8.07 -29.62
N THR A 808 -5.66 -7.95 -30.39
CA THR A 808 -5.44 -6.82 -31.30
C THR A 808 -6.52 -6.71 -32.37
N VAL A 809 -6.86 -7.81 -33.06
CA VAL A 809 -7.85 -7.82 -34.16
C VAL A 809 -9.25 -7.45 -33.67
N ILE A 810 -9.65 -7.92 -32.48
CA ILE A 810 -10.92 -7.52 -31.83
C ILE A 810 -10.92 -6.03 -31.50
N MET A 811 -9.79 -5.48 -31.03
CA MET A 811 -9.70 -4.06 -30.68
C MET A 811 -9.62 -3.14 -31.90
N ASP A 812 -8.99 -3.55 -33.00
CA ASP A 812 -9.03 -2.82 -34.28
C ASP A 812 -10.47 -2.74 -34.84
N ALA A 813 -11.18 -3.86 -34.86
CA ALA A 813 -12.60 -3.87 -35.23
C ALA A 813 -13.45 -3.01 -34.27
N ALA A 814 -13.20 -3.07 -32.97
CA ALA A 814 -13.85 -2.17 -32.00
C ALA A 814 -13.49 -0.69 -32.24
N ALA A 815 -12.30 -0.36 -32.73
CA ALA A 815 -11.93 1.01 -33.10
C ALA A 815 -12.75 1.51 -34.30
N LYS A 816 -12.80 0.72 -35.39
CA LYS A 816 -13.59 1.01 -36.59
C LYS A 816 -15.07 1.25 -36.27
N HIS A 817 -15.63 0.47 -35.35
CA HIS A 817 -17.03 0.58 -34.90
C HIS A 817 -17.26 1.57 -33.74
N ASN A 818 -16.23 2.32 -33.31
CA ASN A 818 -16.31 3.28 -32.19
C ASN A 818 -16.76 2.66 -30.83
N LEU A 819 -16.40 1.40 -30.58
CA LEU A 819 -16.70 0.63 -29.37
C LEU A 819 -15.57 0.62 -28.32
N ILE A 820 -14.43 1.28 -28.59
CA ILE A 820 -13.33 1.43 -27.63
C ILE A 820 -13.70 2.45 -26.55
N ALA A 821 -13.61 2.03 -25.29
CA ALA A 821 -13.65 2.91 -24.14
C ALA A 821 -12.31 3.67 -24.03
N THR A 822 -12.19 4.83 -24.68
CA THR A 822 -10.94 5.62 -24.74
C THR A 822 -10.36 5.96 -23.35
N TYR A 823 -11.19 6.12 -22.31
CA TYR A 823 -10.78 6.31 -20.91
C TYR A 823 -11.12 5.10 -20.01
N GLY A 824 -11.38 3.94 -20.62
CA GLY A 824 -11.65 2.68 -19.93
C GLY A 824 -10.37 1.92 -19.59
N TYR A 825 -10.22 1.54 -18.32
CA TYR A 825 -9.06 0.76 -17.86
C TYR A 825 -8.92 -0.58 -18.59
N LEU A 826 -10.04 -1.32 -18.76
CA LEU A 826 -10.04 -2.66 -19.34
C LEU A 826 -9.43 -2.71 -20.75
N ASP A 827 -9.96 -1.90 -21.66
CA ASP A 827 -9.52 -1.87 -23.07
C ASP A 827 -8.04 -1.53 -23.19
N GLY A 828 -7.59 -0.47 -22.48
CA GLY A 828 -6.19 -0.05 -22.47
C GLY A 828 -5.26 -1.08 -21.82
N GLU A 829 -5.72 -1.83 -20.81
CA GLU A 829 -4.96 -2.93 -20.20
C GLU A 829 -4.86 -4.15 -21.12
N TYR A 830 -5.92 -4.51 -21.84
CA TYR A 830 -5.90 -5.62 -22.78
C TYR A 830 -5.02 -5.33 -23.99
N ILE A 831 -5.13 -4.13 -24.60
CA ILE A 831 -4.21 -3.74 -25.69
C ILE A 831 -2.77 -3.69 -25.17
N PHE A 832 -2.52 -3.10 -24.00
CA PHE A 832 -1.16 -3.02 -23.43
C PHE A 832 -0.54 -4.40 -23.17
N SER A 833 -1.29 -5.36 -22.58
CA SER A 833 -0.76 -6.70 -22.36
C SER A 833 -0.58 -7.53 -23.63
N ALA A 834 -1.34 -7.25 -24.70
CA ALA A 834 -1.11 -7.88 -26.01
C ALA A 834 0.10 -7.24 -26.72
N ALA A 835 0.20 -5.92 -26.71
CA ALA A 835 1.32 -5.18 -27.29
C ALA A 835 2.65 -5.54 -26.63
N LEU A 836 2.71 -5.65 -25.29
CA LEU A 836 3.91 -6.07 -24.57
C LEU A 836 4.37 -7.47 -24.97
N LEU A 837 3.45 -8.43 -25.08
CA LEU A 837 3.77 -9.79 -25.54
C LEU A 837 4.31 -9.76 -26.98
N LEU A 838 3.64 -9.02 -27.87
CA LEU A 838 4.01 -8.94 -29.29
C LEU A 838 5.33 -8.21 -29.51
N VAL A 839 5.66 -7.16 -28.75
CA VAL A 839 6.99 -6.52 -28.79
C VAL A 839 8.09 -7.52 -28.44
N MET A 840 7.92 -8.26 -27.34
CA MET A 840 8.91 -9.25 -26.89
C MET A 840 9.05 -10.43 -27.86
N VAL A 841 7.94 -10.89 -28.45
CA VAL A 841 7.94 -11.96 -29.47
C VAL A 841 8.60 -11.51 -30.78
N ASN A 842 8.34 -10.28 -31.27
CA ASN A 842 9.01 -9.76 -32.47
C ASN A 842 10.50 -9.41 -32.23
N ALA A 843 10.91 -9.22 -30.97
CA ALA A 843 12.31 -9.01 -30.62
C ALA A 843 13.08 -10.34 -30.53
N ALA A 844 12.48 -11.37 -29.90
CA ALA A 844 13.19 -12.60 -29.54
C ALA A 844 12.91 -13.81 -30.44
N PHE A 845 11.82 -13.86 -31.22
CA PHE A 845 11.51 -14.98 -32.11
C PHE A 845 11.78 -14.60 -33.59
N PRO A 846 11.89 -15.58 -34.51
CA PRO A 846 12.13 -15.32 -35.92
C PRO A 846 11.07 -14.37 -36.53
N PRO A 847 11.44 -13.49 -37.49
CA PRO A 847 10.53 -12.50 -38.04
C PRO A 847 9.25 -13.10 -38.67
N ASP A 848 8.10 -12.87 -38.03
CA ASP A 848 6.76 -13.20 -38.55
C ASP A 848 6.01 -11.90 -38.87
N GLU A 849 5.67 -11.71 -40.15
CA GLU A 849 5.03 -10.49 -40.65
C GLU A 849 3.65 -10.22 -40.01
N THR A 850 2.97 -11.28 -39.55
CA THR A 850 1.66 -11.19 -38.89
C THR A 850 1.80 -10.75 -37.44
N ASN A 851 2.81 -11.26 -36.74
CA ASN A 851 3.17 -10.83 -35.39
C ASN A 851 3.63 -9.36 -35.40
N ALA A 852 4.38 -8.95 -36.43
CA ALA A 852 4.79 -7.56 -36.61
C ALA A 852 3.59 -6.64 -36.87
N ARG A 853 2.72 -6.99 -37.82
CA ARG A 853 1.51 -6.21 -38.14
C ARG A 853 0.53 -6.13 -36.95
N ALA A 854 0.44 -7.17 -36.12
CA ALA A 854 -0.34 -7.15 -34.89
C ALA A 854 0.29 -6.27 -33.79
N MET A 855 1.62 -6.24 -33.69
CA MET A 855 2.35 -5.33 -32.79
C MET A 855 2.10 -3.86 -33.20
N GLU A 856 2.33 -3.53 -34.48
CA GLU A 856 2.11 -2.18 -35.03
C GLU A 856 0.66 -1.70 -34.82
N THR A 857 -0.31 -2.58 -35.04
CA THR A 857 -1.74 -2.29 -34.82
C THR A 857 -2.03 -2.03 -33.33
N ALA A 858 -1.47 -2.84 -32.42
CA ALA A 858 -1.66 -2.66 -30.98
C ALA A 858 -1.03 -1.35 -30.47
N LEU A 859 0.17 -1.00 -30.95
CA LEU A 859 0.82 0.29 -30.68
C LEU A 859 -0.02 1.46 -31.23
N GLY A 860 -0.49 1.35 -32.48
CA GLY A 860 -1.36 2.34 -33.12
C GLY A 860 -2.68 2.56 -32.38
N LEU A 861 -3.25 1.52 -31.77
CA LEU A 861 -4.45 1.61 -30.93
C LEU A 861 -4.17 2.33 -29.60
N LEU A 862 -3.06 2.02 -28.91
CA LEU A 862 -2.66 2.75 -27.70
C LEU A 862 -2.40 4.22 -28.00
N ARG A 863 -1.67 4.52 -29.09
CA ARG A 863 -1.45 5.88 -29.58
C ARG A 863 -2.78 6.58 -29.92
N GLY A 864 -3.70 5.90 -30.60
CA GLY A 864 -5.01 6.42 -30.93
C GLY A 864 -5.86 6.78 -29.70
N MET A 865 -5.61 6.15 -28.54
CA MET A 865 -6.21 6.53 -27.25
C MET A 865 -5.43 7.66 -26.55
N ALA A 866 -4.10 7.68 -26.69
CA ALA A 866 -3.22 8.74 -26.20
C ALA A 866 -3.52 10.10 -26.86
N ASP A 867 -3.52 10.15 -28.21
CA ASP A 867 -3.81 11.32 -29.04
C ASP A 867 -5.20 11.95 -28.77
N ARG A 868 -6.10 11.21 -28.10
CA ARG A 868 -7.44 11.67 -27.69
C ARG A 868 -7.47 12.34 -26.31
N GLY A 869 -6.41 12.21 -25.51
CA GLY A 869 -6.28 12.77 -24.15
C GLY A 869 -5.94 11.76 -23.05
N ASN A 870 -5.70 10.48 -23.36
CA ASN A 870 -5.37 9.47 -22.33
C ASN A 870 -3.86 9.43 -22.02
N THR A 871 -3.40 10.34 -21.15
CA THR A 871 -1.99 10.49 -20.73
C THR A 871 -1.39 9.24 -20.06
N TYR A 872 -2.22 8.38 -19.48
CA TYR A 872 -1.80 7.10 -18.92
C TYR A 872 -1.44 6.07 -20.02
N LEU A 873 -2.23 6.02 -21.11
CA LEU A 873 -1.93 5.16 -22.25
C LEU A 873 -0.83 5.74 -23.15
N ASP A 874 -0.66 7.06 -23.22
CA ASP A 874 0.51 7.72 -23.81
C ASP A 874 1.82 7.25 -23.16
N SER A 875 1.85 7.26 -21.84
CA SER A 875 3.01 6.82 -21.05
C SER A 875 3.31 5.33 -21.25
N ARG A 876 2.27 4.49 -21.32
CA ARG A 876 2.40 3.05 -21.62
C ARG A 876 2.82 2.75 -23.06
N HIS A 877 2.36 3.54 -24.03
CA HIS A 877 2.80 3.46 -25.43
C HIS A 877 4.29 3.83 -25.56
N THR A 878 4.72 4.91 -24.89
CA THR A 878 6.12 5.32 -24.84
C THR A 878 7.02 4.23 -24.24
N LEU A 879 6.62 3.58 -23.13
CA LEU A 879 7.38 2.45 -22.57
C LEU A 879 7.55 1.30 -23.58
N LEU A 880 6.53 0.99 -24.38
CA LEU A 880 6.62 -0.07 -25.39
C LEU A 880 7.54 0.30 -26.55
N LEU A 881 7.62 1.58 -26.91
CA LEU A 881 8.59 2.07 -27.89
C LEU A 881 10.03 2.08 -27.33
N GLU A 882 10.22 2.43 -26.05
CA GLU A 882 11.50 2.27 -25.34
C GLU A 882 11.95 0.81 -25.36
N LEU A 883 11.06 -0.13 -25.01
CA LEU A 883 11.32 -1.59 -25.06
C LEU A 883 11.63 -2.08 -26.48
N GLN A 884 10.86 -1.63 -27.48
CA GLN A 884 11.09 -2.00 -28.89
C GLN A 884 12.44 -1.49 -29.40
N ALA A 885 12.87 -0.29 -29.01
CA ALA A 885 14.17 0.27 -29.36
C ALA A 885 15.34 -0.40 -28.60
N ALA A 886 15.09 -0.91 -27.39
CA ALA A 886 16.08 -1.57 -26.54
C ALA A 886 16.37 -3.03 -26.94
N ILE A 887 15.33 -3.79 -27.30
CA ILE A 887 15.41 -5.25 -27.48
C ILE A 887 15.22 -5.65 -28.97
N GLY A 888 14.64 -4.76 -29.80
CA GLY A 888 14.36 -5.06 -31.20
C GLY A 888 15.63 -5.28 -32.05
N PRO A 889 15.58 -6.17 -33.06
CA PRO A 889 16.74 -6.43 -33.92
C PRO A 889 17.17 -5.17 -34.65
N ARG A 890 18.47 -4.86 -34.58
CA ARG A 890 19.08 -3.82 -35.42
C ARG A 890 18.78 -4.17 -36.88
N ARG A 891 18.08 -3.28 -37.60
CA ARG A 891 17.96 -3.39 -39.06
C ARG A 891 19.37 -3.52 -39.63
N ALA A 892 19.63 -4.62 -40.34
CA ALA A 892 20.88 -4.81 -41.03
C ALA A 892 21.16 -3.60 -41.94
N GLU A 893 22.42 -3.15 -41.97
CA GLU A 893 22.81 -2.00 -42.79
C GLU A 893 22.47 -2.27 -44.26
N GLU A 894 21.45 -1.57 -44.77
CA GLU A 894 21.14 -1.56 -46.20
C GLU A 894 22.34 -0.94 -46.92
N LYS A 895 23.15 -1.78 -47.56
CA LYS A 895 24.40 -1.36 -48.21
C LYS A 895 24.13 -0.25 -49.23
N ASP A 896 24.75 0.91 -49.00
CA ASP A 896 24.69 2.10 -49.84
C ASP A 896 24.75 1.79 -51.36
N THR A 897 23.74 2.26 -52.10
CA THR A 897 23.85 2.52 -53.54
C THR A 897 22.99 3.70 -54.00
N TYR A 898 23.43 4.92 -53.63
CA TYR A 898 23.01 6.21 -54.19
C TYR A 898 21.55 6.64 -53.85
N THR A 899 21.19 7.92 -53.72
CA THR A 899 21.88 9.15 -54.18
C THR A 899 21.67 10.29 -53.17
N ALA A 900 22.66 11.17 -53.00
CA ALA A 900 22.58 12.27 -52.03
C ALA A 900 21.69 13.44 -52.49
N ASN A 901 20.99 14.09 -51.54
CA ASN A 901 20.94 15.56 -51.48
C ASN A 901 20.44 16.13 -50.12
N SER A 902 21.36 16.77 -49.40
CA SER A 902 21.17 17.98 -48.57
C SER A 902 19.94 18.12 -47.65
N LEU A 903 20.14 17.90 -46.34
CA LEU A 903 19.53 18.73 -45.30
C LEU A 903 20.60 19.21 -44.30
N ALA A 904 20.56 20.47 -43.92
CA ALA A 904 21.47 21.08 -42.96
C ALA A 904 20.77 21.36 -41.61
N VAL A 905 21.51 21.24 -40.51
CA VAL A 905 21.00 21.29 -39.13
C VAL A 905 20.66 22.72 -38.68
N GLY A 906 19.56 22.88 -37.94
CA GLY A 906 19.22 24.13 -37.23
C GLY A 906 18.54 23.87 -35.87
N HIS A 907 19.31 23.87 -34.78
CA HIS A 907 18.77 23.85 -33.42
C HIS A 907 18.07 25.18 -33.05
N ARG A 908 17.01 25.11 -32.22
CA ARG A 908 16.81 26.03 -31.08
C ARG A 908 15.82 25.48 -30.05
N GLY A 909 16.02 25.90 -28.80
CA GLY A 909 15.24 25.48 -27.63
C GLY A 909 14.00 26.35 -27.33
N PRO A 910 13.36 26.14 -26.16
CA PRO A 910 12.02 26.65 -25.86
C PRO A 910 12.01 28.13 -25.42
N VAL A 911 10.86 28.78 -25.63
CA VAL A 911 10.53 30.10 -25.08
C VAL A 911 9.06 30.09 -24.63
N THR A 912 8.81 30.39 -23.36
CA THR A 912 7.45 30.58 -22.80
C THR A 912 6.89 31.97 -23.17
N PRO A 913 5.56 32.11 -23.30
CA PRO A 913 4.94 33.36 -23.74
C PRO A 913 4.85 34.40 -22.61
N MET A 914 4.82 35.67 -22.98
CA MET A 914 4.43 36.80 -22.14
C MET A 914 3.31 37.61 -22.81
N THR A 915 2.52 38.29 -21.98
CA THR A 915 1.27 38.99 -22.31
C THR A 915 1.44 40.26 -23.14
N GLU A 916 0.42 40.62 -23.93
CA GLU A 916 -0.04 42.02 -24.02
C GLU A 916 -1.52 42.14 -24.45
N ASN A 917 -2.13 43.30 -24.17
CA ASN A 917 -3.54 43.65 -24.42
C ASN A 917 -3.60 45.02 -25.12
N GLY A 918 -4.44 45.23 -26.15
CA GLY A 918 -4.62 46.60 -26.69
C GLY A 918 -5.48 46.82 -27.95
N ALA A 919 -6.74 47.21 -27.73
CA ALA A 919 -7.53 48.20 -28.51
C ALA A 919 -7.76 48.09 -30.05
N ASN A 920 -9.00 47.72 -30.40
CA ASN A 920 -9.96 48.33 -31.34
C ASN A 920 -9.52 49.18 -32.56
N ILE A 921 -10.18 48.92 -33.71
CA ILE A 921 -10.89 49.92 -34.56
C ILE A 921 -12.05 49.20 -35.31
N SER A 922 -13.02 49.95 -35.86
CA SER A 922 -14.41 49.52 -36.09
C SER A 922 -14.85 49.23 -37.55
N ASP A 923 -15.84 48.34 -37.67
CA ASP A 923 -16.98 48.27 -38.60
C ASP A 923 -16.81 48.48 -40.13
N ASN A 924 -17.26 47.48 -40.90
CA ASN A 924 -18.41 47.64 -41.82
C ASN A 924 -18.97 46.31 -42.38
N ASP A 925 -20.25 46.38 -42.77
CA ASP A 925 -21.05 45.48 -43.62
C ASP A 925 -21.51 44.07 -43.14
N PRO A 926 -22.68 43.57 -43.65
CA PRO A 926 -23.44 42.46 -43.07
C PRO A 926 -23.28 41.11 -43.81
N PRO A 927 -23.74 39.98 -43.25
CA PRO A 927 -23.42 38.65 -43.76
C PRO A 927 -24.20 38.24 -45.02
N SER A 928 -23.49 37.66 -45.97
CA SER A 928 -24.05 36.85 -47.07
C SER A 928 -23.58 35.41 -46.97
N SER A 929 -24.42 34.47 -47.39
CA SER A 929 -24.19 33.03 -47.30
C SER A 929 -23.09 32.55 -48.25
N ALA A 930 -22.10 31.83 -47.72
CA ALA A 930 -21.15 31.05 -48.50
C ALA A 930 -21.03 29.63 -47.91
N GLU A 931 -21.12 28.62 -48.77
CA GLU A 931 -21.01 27.20 -48.39
C GLU A 931 -19.54 26.83 -48.16
N LEU A 932 -19.24 26.22 -47.01
CA LEU A 932 -17.91 25.64 -46.77
C LEU A 932 -17.85 24.22 -47.35
N ALA A 933 -16.92 23.99 -48.26
CA ALA A 933 -16.71 22.70 -48.89
C ALA A 933 -16.28 21.62 -47.86
N PRO A 934 -16.69 20.36 -48.04
CA PRO A 934 -16.37 19.29 -47.09
C PRO A 934 -14.86 19.01 -47.06
N SER A 935 -14.27 19.09 -45.87
CA SER A 935 -12.90 18.65 -45.61
C SER A 935 -12.73 17.17 -45.93
N GLN A 936 -11.70 16.83 -46.70
CA GLN A 936 -11.50 15.49 -47.26
C GLN A 936 -11.31 14.42 -46.17
N VAL A 937 -12.18 13.41 -46.17
CA VAL A 937 -11.97 12.16 -45.42
C VAL A 937 -10.92 11.33 -46.16
N LEU A 938 -9.83 10.97 -45.48
CA LEU A 938 -8.80 10.08 -46.03
C LEU A 938 -9.28 8.62 -46.02
N THR A 939 -9.94 8.19 -47.09
CA THR A 939 -10.28 6.78 -47.31
C THR A 939 -9.06 6.00 -47.79
N TYR A 940 -8.39 5.32 -46.85
CA TYR A 940 -7.36 4.33 -47.16
C TYR A 940 -7.99 3.02 -47.63
N ASN A 941 -7.74 2.65 -48.89
CA ASN A 941 -8.03 1.32 -49.42
C ASN A 941 -6.78 0.43 -49.34
N TRP A 942 -6.93 -0.79 -48.83
CA TRP A 942 -5.91 -1.85 -48.88
C TRP A 942 -6.61 -3.17 -49.31
N PRO A 943 -5.93 -4.10 -50.02
CA PRO A 943 -6.62 -5.20 -50.73
C PRO A 943 -7.11 -6.35 -49.82
N GLN A 944 -7.76 -7.33 -50.47
CA GLN A 944 -8.67 -8.32 -49.90
C GLN A 944 -7.99 -9.39 -49.02
N GLN A 945 -8.73 -9.86 -48.00
CA GLN A 945 -8.62 -11.18 -47.34
C GLN A 945 -8.76 -12.33 -48.37
N PRO A 946 -8.33 -13.59 -48.09
CA PRO A 946 -8.31 -14.30 -46.79
C PRO A 946 -6.91 -14.92 -46.46
N ASP A 947 -6.65 -15.77 -45.45
CA ASP A 947 -7.49 -16.53 -44.51
C ASP A 947 -7.28 -16.15 -43.03
N LEU A 948 -8.30 -16.39 -42.21
CA LEU A 948 -8.27 -16.31 -40.74
C LEU A 948 -8.55 -17.71 -40.16
N PRO A 949 -7.81 -18.16 -39.12
CA PRO A 949 -8.08 -19.44 -38.48
C PRO A 949 -9.51 -19.52 -37.95
N SER A 950 -10.15 -20.68 -38.11
CA SER A 950 -11.49 -20.90 -37.61
C SER A 950 -11.47 -21.07 -36.08
N PHE A 951 -12.64 -20.92 -35.45
CA PHE A 951 -12.81 -21.19 -34.02
C PHE A 951 -12.53 -22.66 -33.63
N ARG A 952 -12.33 -23.56 -34.60
CA ARG A 952 -11.89 -24.96 -34.38
C ARG A 952 -10.37 -25.11 -34.34
N ASP A 953 -9.63 -24.15 -34.89
CA ASP A 953 -8.16 -24.15 -34.90
C ASP A 953 -7.58 -23.63 -33.57
N ILE A 954 -8.44 -23.05 -32.72
CA ILE A 954 -8.21 -22.86 -31.26
C ILE A 954 -8.42 -24.21 -30.52
N ALA A 955 -7.96 -25.31 -31.10
CA ALA A 955 -7.94 -26.64 -30.51
C ALA A 955 -6.74 -26.73 -29.55
N LEU A 956 -6.90 -26.12 -28.37
CA LEU A 956 -5.89 -26.13 -27.31
C LEU A 956 -5.65 -27.56 -26.81
N GLN A 957 -4.68 -28.26 -27.42
CA GLN A 957 -4.22 -29.58 -27.01
C GLN A 957 -3.18 -29.47 -25.89
N PHE A 958 -3.54 -30.01 -24.73
CA PHE A 958 -2.64 -30.19 -23.60
C PHE A 958 -2.77 -31.64 -23.13
N ASP A 959 -1.88 -32.50 -23.61
CA ASP A 959 -1.68 -33.86 -23.11
C ASP A 959 -0.25 -33.93 -22.58
N LEU A 960 -0.05 -33.28 -21.42
CA LEU A 960 1.26 -32.94 -20.87
C LEU A 960 1.99 -34.17 -20.30
N ASN A 961 2.86 -34.76 -21.12
CA ASN A 961 3.89 -35.72 -20.74
C ASN A 961 5.27 -35.20 -21.20
N ASP A 962 5.81 -34.20 -20.50
CA ASP A 962 7.01 -33.48 -20.89
C ASP A 962 7.97 -33.18 -19.72
N ASP A 963 9.20 -32.77 -20.06
CA ASP A 963 10.34 -32.61 -19.15
C ASP A 963 10.08 -31.64 -17.97
N PRO A 964 10.10 -32.13 -16.72
CA PRO A 964 9.98 -31.28 -15.53
C PRO A 964 11.06 -30.19 -15.44
N ALA A 965 12.28 -30.43 -15.92
CA ALA A 965 13.40 -29.49 -15.75
C ALA A 965 13.16 -28.14 -16.44
N LEU A 966 12.46 -28.13 -17.57
CA LEU A 966 12.05 -26.90 -18.25
C LEU A 966 11.04 -26.08 -17.42
N TRP A 967 10.19 -26.77 -16.66
CA TRP A 967 9.16 -26.16 -15.83
C TRP A 967 9.64 -25.78 -14.43
N GLU A 968 10.73 -26.36 -13.92
CA GLU A 968 11.47 -25.80 -12.77
C GLU A 968 12.07 -24.43 -13.16
N GLY A 969 12.73 -24.32 -14.32
CA GLY A 969 13.27 -23.02 -14.78
C GLY A 969 12.19 -21.96 -15.03
N ALA A 970 11.03 -22.35 -15.57
CA ALA A 970 9.87 -21.46 -15.70
C ALA A 970 9.16 -21.16 -14.36
N LEU A 971 9.40 -21.95 -13.31
CA LEU A 971 8.91 -21.73 -11.95
C LEU A 971 9.81 -20.74 -11.19
N ASP A 972 11.14 -20.84 -11.32
CA ASP A 972 12.05 -19.88 -10.70
C ASP A 972 11.73 -18.45 -11.19
N GLN A 973 11.47 -18.29 -12.50
CA GLN A 973 11.06 -17.03 -13.12
C GLN A 973 9.66 -16.51 -12.72
N ILE A 974 8.87 -17.23 -11.92
CA ILE A 974 7.63 -16.71 -11.33
C ILE A 974 7.90 -15.82 -10.12
N ASP A 975 8.94 -16.12 -9.33
CA ASP A 975 9.25 -15.38 -8.10
C ASP A 975 10.69 -15.65 -7.60
N ILE A 976 11.70 -15.20 -8.37
CA ILE A 976 13.06 -14.75 -7.97
C ILE A 976 13.86 -14.47 -9.27
N ASP A 977 14.68 -13.41 -9.27
CA ASP A 977 15.76 -13.11 -10.24
C ASP A 977 15.56 -13.55 -11.71
N MET A 978 14.86 -12.72 -12.48
CA MET A 978 15.48 -12.32 -13.76
C MET A 978 16.68 -11.45 -13.41
N ASP A 979 17.90 -11.98 -13.57
CA ASP A 979 19.12 -11.17 -13.59
C ASP A 979 18.96 -10.10 -14.66
N THR A 980 18.85 -8.83 -14.26
CA THR A 980 18.73 -7.72 -15.22
C THR A 980 20.00 -7.53 -16.04
N ASP A 981 21.08 -8.23 -15.73
CA ASP A 981 22.34 -8.26 -16.47
C ASP A 981 22.18 -8.62 -17.95
N TRP A 982 21.25 -9.50 -18.36
CA TRP A 982 21.05 -9.76 -19.79
C TRP A 982 20.41 -8.55 -20.51
N ILE A 983 19.48 -7.86 -19.84
CA ILE A 983 18.86 -6.62 -20.33
C ILE A 983 19.91 -5.50 -20.35
N GLU A 984 20.70 -5.36 -19.29
CA GLU A 984 21.77 -4.36 -19.23
C GLU A 984 22.88 -4.63 -20.25
N ASN A 985 23.29 -5.89 -20.46
CA ASN A 985 24.29 -6.24 -21.48
C ASN A 985 23.76 -6.09 -22.92
N THR A 986 22.43 -6.08 -23.11
CA THR A 986 21.78 -5.71 -24.37
C THR A 986 21.67 -4.19 -24.53
N LEU A 987 21.28 -3.46 -23.48
CA LEU A 987 21.19 -1.98 -23.44
C LEU A 987 22.55 -1.26 -23.48
N LYS A 988 23.64 -1.90 -23.02
CA LYS A 988 25.01 -1.35 -23.02
C LYS A 988 25.73 -1.49 -24.38
N ARG A 989 25.07 -1.99 -25.44
CA ARG A 989 25.67 -2.32 -26.75
C ARG A 989 25.12 -1.50 -27.91
#